data_AF-L0FB42-F1
#
_entry.id   AF-L0FB42-F1
#
_cell.length_a   1.000
_cell.length_b   1.000
_cell.length_c   1.000
_cell.angle_alpha   90.00
_cell.angle_beta   90.00
_cell.angle_gamma   90.00
#
_symmetry.space_group_name_H-M   'P 1'
#
loop_
_entity.id
_entity.type
_entity.pdbx_description
1 polymer ?
#
loop_
_entity_poly.entity_id
_entity_poly.type
_entity_poly.pdbx_seq_one_letter_code
_entity_poly.pdbx_strand_id
1 'polypeptide(L)'
;MSKKSSFWLKPWAKKEKKQLDKTNHPPKTEKKKLDTNKSNIQAQSPRRKPTPNEILEAQAKIPPLVVTNDTTTSNEIPKPRSLGKPQATNHPLNPAIKQTLDLVIDILSKDKGSSSVPLRKNPISPPQTPEKEMAPPLDESVEILEPAESSEPAPQQAIISEPFDLQTPQEYTDAPEADSDSSVEVPDSPLASLPPISDTLADIRHIKIWSLDSESVDTGGKSNEELYSEAIALYQLGLAGEKEAVPQAFKLLIHLLQNDRQNLMAEAYLGCVISLMGRDAQDVSERFKLAIKGLKILDKVVSFDSDNLDIRGLRAFVCARLPEQFFHRSDTAIEDFTYLVSRYDEDDSLFPKEFYYQILYELASAYHRLDKREESELTSRKLLSLTSDPKYKELINQEGLLGSKLPRWQRQTERRSGIKNDWSKLMYDEKLQEGISLHSRAIKDDEYALDKAFEIFKQAYKRDPHDPLIKAYYADCLCLLGLNSSDTSTMFRHASHAIKLLDQAVNSRPDDITIRFIRGYNSYQIPEAFFRRTLTAIHDFSYIVRRYEEDSSLLPEETYWQILYDLGDAYDRLDMSEESQSTWLKLSHCENTPYSNAVSELLDEDLENPLTATTDLTPEELLREGIRLHEFAVTGHKKASAKAYEVLLKAHQADITNPLAQGYLGSSLAILGQGKTDPAEIYHHFFKGMKQIKQAIAKDPHNYTLHLLLAKVMYHYSPSFFQGNDKILKELKSLKLAYERDHSVFPEEEYLQILYDLGACYQRAGDSEKAQKCWEKLSKLTLDPKYSQFVNVEQKGAVDMDKDKIRDKFKEIATDIAQEKAKEKAKGRKERKHAKGINSEQPTEQTAEKKRRRHKKDETTPAVLTPTATPRKRRKDRKNGESTPATPTSERVKLSPEEKKVRREEKEKARAEALEKAMNRAKRTKKEENPED
;
A
#
# COMPACT_ATOMS: atom_id res chain seq x y z
N MET A 1 55.77 18.84 14.34
CA MET A 1 54.47 19.49 14.56
C MET A 1 53.43 18.73 13.75
N SER A 2 52.77 17.74 14.35
CA SER A 2 51.58 17.08 13.78
C SER A 2 50.86 16.37 14.92
N LYS A 3 49.81 17.00 15.42
CA LYS A 3 48.76 16.44 16.27
C LYS A 3 47.48 17.16 15.89
N LYS A 4 46.82 16.72 14.82
CA LYS A 4 45.46 17.16 14.47
C LYS A 4 44.49 16.01 14.74
N SER A 5 43.65 16.24 15.76
CA SER A 5 42.21 15.98 15.77
C SER A 5 41.71 14.69 15.09
N SER A 6 41.70 13.58 15.81
CA SER A 6 40.90 12.39 15.49
C SER A 6 39.58 12.44 16.28
N PHE A 7 38.53 13.05 15.70
CA PHE A 7 37.18 13.11 16.27
C PHE A 7 36.33 11.97 15.70
N TRP A 8 36.51 10.75 16.22
CA TRP A 8 35.70 9.60 15.83
C TRP A 8 34.44 9.48 16.69
N LEU A 9 33.32 9.15 16.04
CA LEU A 9 32.01 8.86 16.63
C LEU A 9 32.15 7.99 17.89
N LYS A 10 31.81 8.52 19.07
CA LYS A 10 31.81 7.73 20.31
C LYS A 10 30.78 6.60 20.21
N PRO A 11 31.12 5.36 20.61
CA PRO A 11 30.19 4.24 20.55
C PRO A 11 28.95 4.47 21.41
N TRP A 12 27.80 4.13 20.84
CA TRP A 12 26.49 4.11 21.49
C TRP A 12 26.49 3.17 22.71
N ALA A 13 26.15 3.70 23.89
CA ALA A 13 25.87 2.94 25.09
C ALA A 13 24.45 3.28 25.59
N LYS A 14 23.52 2.31 25.53
CA LYS A 14 22.27 2.37 26.30
C LYS A 14 22.66 2.43 27.79
N LYS A 15 22.27 3.49 28.50
CA LYS A 15 22.44 3.58 29.95
C LYS A 15 21.63 2.47 30.64
N GLU A 16 22.33 1.47 31.18
CA GLU A 16 21.77 0.57 32.21
C GLU A 16 21.48 1.38 33.48
N LYS A 17 20.20 1.40 33.92
CA LYS A 17 19.85 1.83 35.28
C LYS A 17 20.28 0.75 36.26
N LYS A 18 21.47 0.87 36.87
CA LYS A 18 21.82 0.08 38.05
C LYS A 18 21.10 0.65 39.28
N GLN A 19 20.22 -0.15 39.89
CA GLN A 19 19.74 0.04 41.26
C GLN A 19 20.94 -0.11 42.21
N LEU A 20 21.22 0.92 43.01
CA LEU A 20 22.22 0.88 44.07
C LEU A 20 21.52 0.68 45.42
N ASP A 21 21.97 -0.34 46.15
CA ASP A 21 21.50 -0.74 47.47
C ASP A 21 21.63 0.37 48.51
N LYS A 22 20.60 0.45 49.36
CA LYS A 22 20.55 1.30 50.56
C LYS A 22 21.27 0.61 51.71
N THR A 23 22.37 1.15 52.20
CA THR A 23 22.74 1.11 53.63
C THR A 23 23.77 2.20 53.97
N ASN A 24 23.43 2.99 55.00
CA ASN A 24 24.27 3.72 55.96
C ASN A 24 23.95 5.23 56.11
N HIS A 25 23.35 5.56 57.26
CA HIS A 25 23.46 6.84 57.98
C HIS A 25 24.86 6.98 58.65
N PRO A 26 25.29 8.10 59.29
CA PRO A 26 24.72 9.45 59.57
C PRO A 26 25.77 10.58 59.26
N PRO A 27 25.83 11.80 59.88
CA PRO A 27 24.95 12.54 60.79
C PRO A 27 24.64 14.03 60.42
N LYS A 28 23.72 14.59 61.23
CA LYS A 28 23.23 15.98 61.30
C LYS A 28 24.33 17.02 61.60
N THR A 29 24.22 18.21 61.03
CA THR A 29 24.60 19.52 61.64
C THR A 29 23.84 20.67 60.97
N GLU A 30 23.05 21.40 61.77
CA GLU A 30 23.14 22.84 62.03
C GLU A 30 22.40 23.77 61.06
N LYS A 31 21.19 24.18 61.48
CA LYS A 31 20.47 25.35 60.98
C LYS A 31 21.05 26.60 61.65
N LYS A 32 21.63 27.51 60.88
CA LYS A 32 21.80 28.92 61.28
C LYS A 32 20.77 29.78 60.55
N LYS A 33 19.95 30.47 61.35
CA LYS A 33 19.11 31.60 60.95
C LYS A 33 20.01 32.77 60.57
N LEU A 34 19.65 33.53 59.54
CA LEU A 34 19.95 34.95 59.47
C LEU A 34 18.78 35.69 58.82
N ASP A 35 18.24 36.62 59.60
CA ASP A 35 17.15 37.52 59.25
C ASP A 35 17.64 38.73 58.44
N THR A 36 16.74 39.21 57.58
CA THR A 36 16.51 40.61 57.16
C THR A 36 17.63 41.43 56.50
N ASN A 37 17.38 41.89 55.27
CA ASN A 37 16.95 43.28 55.12
C ASN A 37 16.21 43.55 53.79
N LYS A 38 15.06 44.23 53.91
CA LYS A 38 14.21 44.75 52.84
C LYS A 38 14.63 46.19 52.52
N SER A 39 14.63 46.56 51.24
CA SER A 39 14.35 47.94 50.82
C SER A 39 13.43 47.95 49.61
N ASN A 40 12.32 48.66 49.79
CA ASN A 40 11.32 49.07 48.82
C ASN A 40 11.94 49.86 47.66
N ILE A 41 11.48 49.61 46.42
CA ILE A 41 10.99 50.67 45.51
C ILE A 41 9.79 50.11 44.73
N GLN A 42 8.68 50.84 44.82
CA GLN A 42 7.39 50.57 44.19
C GLN A 42 7.14 51.68 43.16
N ALA A 43 6.88 51.34 41.90
CA ALA A 43 6.32 52.26 40.92
C ALA A 43 5.40 51.49 39.96
N GLN A 44 4.17 52.01 39.83
CA GLN A 44 3.03 51.43 39.13
C GLN A 44 2.90 52.01 37.71
N SER A 45 2.53 51.13 36.77
CA SER A 45 1.57 51.33 35.64
C SER A 45 1.95 52.30 34.49
N PRO A 46 1.28 52.27 33.29
CA PRO A 46 0.11 51.47 32.90
C PRO A 46 0.16 50.78 31.51
N ARG A 47 -0.65 49.72 31.36
CA ARG A 47 -1.16 49.19 30.09
C ARG A 47 -2.29 50.10 29.56
N ARG A 48 -2.19 50.57 28.32
CA ARG A 48 -3.28 51.26 27.59
C ARG A 48 -4.20 50.24 26.89
N LYS A 49 -5.51 50.42 27.06
CA LYS A 49 -6.57 49.92 26.18
C LYS A 49 -6.88 51.00 25.13
N PRO A 50 -7.24 50.67 23.88
CA PRO A 50 -7.71 51.67 22.93
C PRO A 50 -9.21 51.94 23.14
N THR A 51 -9.59 53.23 23.07
CA THR A 51 -10.97 53.71 23.04
C THR A 51 -11.43 54.04 21.62
N PRO A 52 -12.74 53.98 21.35
CA PRO A 52 -13.35 54.21 20.04
C PRO A 52 -13.70 55.69 19.83
N ASN A 53 -13.19 56.30 18.75
CA ASN A 53 -13.79 57.39 17.95
C ASN A 53 -12.73 58.02 17.04
N GLU A 54 -12.56 57.49 15.83
CA GLU A 54 -12.21 58.29 14.65
C GLU A 54 -13.17 57.87 13.53
N ILE A 55 -13.99 58.84 13.15
CA ILE A 55 -15.05 58.84 12.13
C ILE A 55 -14.36 59.44 10.88
N LEU A 56 -14.42 58.94 9.65
CA LEU A 56 -15.51 59.04 8.64
C LEU A 56 -14.87 58.58 7.29
N GLU A 57 -15.41 57.58 6.60
CA GLU A 57 -15.89 57.56 5.19
C GLU A 57 -15.68 56.10 4.72
N ALA A 58 -16.60 55.33 4.13
CA ALA A 58 -17.82 55.62 3.40
C ALA A 58 -18.88 54.50 3.59
N GLN A 59 -20.13 54.92 3.47
CA GLN A 59 -21.39 54.19 3.24
C GLN A 59 -21.30 53.21 2.04
N ALA A 60 -22.14 52.19 1.82
CA ALA A 60 -23.28 51.60 2.52
C ALA A 60 -23.77 50.34 1.74
N LYS A 61 -24.67 49.58 2.39
CA LYS A 61 -25.75 48.69 1.88
C LYS A 61 -25.52 47.18 2.05
N ILE A 62 -26.22 46.60 3.03
CA ILE A 62 -27.12 45.42 2.95
C ILE A 62 -27.92 45.35 4.29
N PRO A 63 -29.25 45.11 4.30
CA PRO A 63 -30.08 45.10 5.51
C PRO A 63 -30.08 43.74 6.25
N PRO A 64 -30.42 43.69 7.56
CA PRO A 64 -30.37 42.48 8.36
C PRO A 64 -31.64 41.62 8.24
N LEU A 65 -31.44 40.31 8.15
CA LEU A 65 -32.48 39.28 8.18
C LEU A 65 -32.87 38.92 9.62
N VAL A 66 -34.17 38.68 9.73
CA VAL A 66 -34.99 38.43 10.92
C VAL A 66 -34.56 37.17 11.69
N VAL A 67 -34.49 37.31 13.01
CA VAL A 67 -34.37 36.22 13.99
C VAL A 67 -35.78 35.73 14.35
N THR A 68 -36.04 34.43 14.22
CA THR A 68 -37.12 33.76 14.94
C THR A 68 -36.61 32.46 15.57
N ASN A 69 -36.94 32.31 16.85
CA ASN A 69 -36.63 31.20 17.74
C ASN A 69 -37.58 30.00 17.54
N ASP A 70 -37.22 28.91 18.26
CA ASP A 70 -37.99 27.70 18.61
C ASP A 70 -37.90 26.56 17.56
N THR A 71 -37.59 25.30 17.88
CA THR A 71 -38.03 24.50 19.03
C THR A 71 -37.12 23.27 19.26
N THR A 72 -36.95 22.95 20.53
CA THR A 72 -36.41 21.73 21.16
C THR A 72 -37.07 20.43 20.67
N THR A 73 -36.31 19.35 20.38
CA THR A 73 -36.75 17.97 20.67
C THR A 73 -35.61 16.93 20.66
N SER A 74 -35.37 16.38 21.87
CA SER A 74 -35.01 15.00 22.23
C SER A 74 -34.07 14.16 21.36
N ASN A 75 -32.91 13.87 21.96
CA ASN A 75 -32.03 12.74 21.72
C ASN A 75 -32.75 11.38 21.87
N GLU A 76 -32.71 10.55 20.83
CA GLU A 76 -32.82 9.10 20.95
C GLU A 76 -31.59 8.42 20.32
N ILE A 77 -30.97 7.55 21.11
CA ILE A 77 -29.82 6.71 20.73
C ILE A 77 -30.36 5.48 19.98
N PRO A 78 -30.00 5.24 18.71
CA PRO A 78 -30.31 3.96 18.08
C PRO A 78 -29.20 2.93 18.38
N LYS A 79 -29.64 1.76 18.85
CA LYS A 79 -28.83 0.54 19.05
C LYS A 79 -28.24 0.02 17.72
N PRO A 80 -27.09 -0.68 17.74
CA PRO A 80 -26.42 -1.17 16.53
C PRO A 80 -27.24 -2.24 15.83
N ARG A 81 -27.56 -2.03 14.55
CA ARG A 81 -28.13 -3.04 13.64
C ARG A 81 -27.01 -3.76 12.90
N SER A 82 -27.20 -5.07 12.73
CA SER A 82 -26.27 -6.03 12.14
C SER A 82 -25.81 -5.65 10.73
N LEU A 83 -24.50 -5.72 10.53
CA LEU A 83 -23.78 -5.42 9.28
C LEU A 83 -24.18 -6.38 8.16
N GLY A 84 -24.73 -5.81 7.07
CA GLY A 84 -24.84 -6.47 5.77
C GLY A 84 -23.50 -6.41 5.03
N LYS A 85 -23.30 -7.38 4.12
CA LYS A 85 -22.06 -7.63 3.36
C LYS A 85 -21.84 -6.57 2.26
N PRO A 86 -20.65 -5.94 2.17
CA PRO A 86 -20.19 -5.16 1.01
C PRO A 86 -19.30 -5.97 0.03
N GLN A 87 -19.19 -5.50 -1.22
CA GLN A 87 -18.41 -6.09 -2.33
C GLN A 87 -17.41 -5.06 -2.93
N ALA A 88 -16.46 -5.59 -3.70
CA ALA A 88 -15.24 -5.00 -4.28
C ALA A 88 -15.44 -3.87 -5.30
N THR A 89 -14.34 -3.18 -5.63
CA THR A 89 -14.26 -2.07 -6.59
C THR A 89 -13.90 -2.53 -7.99
N ASN A 90 -14.81 -2.39 -8.94
CA ASN A 90 -14.52 -2.57 -10.37
C ASN A 90 -14.03 -1.23 -10.95
N HIS A 91 -12.74 -1.09 -11.19
CA HIS A 91 -12.30 -0.41 -12.41
C HIS A 91 -12.46 -1.44 -13.53
N PRO A 92 -13.14 -1.15 -14.65
CA PRO A 92 -13.19 -2.11 -15.73
C PRO A 92 -11.76 -2.41 -16.19
N LEU A 93 -11.33 -3.66 -16.08
CA LEU A 93 -10.13 -4.10 -16.78
C LEU A 93 -10.25 -3.71 -18.25
N ASN A 94 -9.20 -3.09 -18.79
CA ASN A 94 -9.15 -2.76 -20.20
C ASN A 94 -9.42 -4.04 -21.03
N PRO A 95 -10.37 -4.03 -21.98
CA PRO A 95 -10.72 -5.21 -22.79
C PRO A 95 -9.53 -5.80 -23.56
N ALA A 96 -8.45 -5.05 -23.79
CA ALA A 96 -7.20 -5.56 -24.35
C ALA A 96 -6.47 -6.55 -23.43
N ILE A 97 -6.49 -6.34 -22.11
CA ILE A 97 -5.92 -7.27 -21.10
C ILE A 97 -6.54 -8.66 -21.20
N LYS A 98 -7.84 -8.69 -21.55
CA LYS A 98 -8.61 -9.92 -21.69
C LYS A 98 -8.11 -10.77 -22.86
N GLN A 99 -7.76 -10.15 -23.99
CA GLN A 99 -7.29 -10.80 -25.22
C GLN A 99 -5.85 -11.32 -25.03
N THR A 100 -4.98 -10.48 -24.48
CA THR A 100 -3.58 -10.80 -24.20
C THR A 100 -3.41 -12.02 -23.27
N LEU A 101 -4.19 -12.09 -22.19
CA LEU A 101 -4.13 -13.22 -21.25
C LEU A 101 -4.66 -14.53 -21.86
N ASP A 102 -5.65 -14.46 -22.76
CA ASP A 102 -6.14 -15.65 -23.47
C ASP A 102 -5.08 -16.18 -24.44
N LEU A 103 -4.26 -15.29 -25.03
CA LEU A 103 -3.11 -15.64 -25.88
C LEU A 103 -1.95 -16.27 -25.08
N VAL A 104 -1.62 -15.73 -23.91
CA VAL A 104 -0.57 -16.28 -23.00
C VAL A 104 -0.94 -17.68 -22.52
N ILE A 105 -2.21 -17.92 -22.16
CA ILE A 105 -2.70 -19.25 -21.77
C ILE A 105 -2.57 -20.24 -22.94
N ASP A 106 -2.82 -19.80 -24.17
CA ASP A 106 -2.72 -20.63 -25.38
C ASP A 106 -1.27 -20.97 -25.73
N ILE A 107 -0.33 -20.03 -25.56
CA ILE A 107 1.13 -20.24 -25.73
C ILE A 107 1.67 -21.24 -24.70
N LEU A 108 1.34 -21.06 -23.42
CA LEU A 108 1.77 -21.97 -22.34
C LEU A 108 1.16 -23.38 -22.49
N SER A 109 0.04 -23.52 -23.23
CA SER A 109 -0.61 -24.79 -23.51
C SER A 109 -0.04 -25.53 -24.74
N LYS A 110 0.56 -24.80 -25.70
CA LYS A 110 1.08 -25.35 -26.97
C LYS A 110 2.51 -25.89 -26.89
N ASP A 111 3.28 -25.52 -25.88
CA ASP A 111 4.70 -25.88 -25.77
C ASP A 111 4.97 -27.33 -25.26
N LYS A 112 3.93 -28.17 -25.10
CA LYS A 112 4.06 -29.57 -24.65
C LYS A 112 3.96 -30.62 -25.77
N GLY A 113 4.01 -30.19 -27.02
CA GLY A 113 3.76 -31.04 -28.18
C GLY A 113 4.97 -31.55 -28.96
N SER A 114 6.19 -31.63 -28.42
CA SER A 114 7.32 -32.26 -29.15
C SER A 114 8.45 -32.76 -28.26
N SER A 115 8.26 -33.91 -27.61
CA SER A 115 9.37 -34.82 -27.28
C SER A 115 8.85 -36.20 -26.85
N SER A 116 8.67 -37.10 -27.82
CA SER A 116 8.90 -38.54 -27.60
C SER A 116 8.92 -39.30 -28.94
N VAL A 117 10.12 -39.60 -29.43
CA VAL A 117 10.33 -40.68 -30.42
C VAL A 117 11.42 -41.60 -29.87
N PRO A 118 11.18 -42.93 -29.79
CA PRO A 118 12.09 -43.85 -29.12
C PRO A 118 13.27 -44.27 -30.01
N LEU A 119 14.44 -44.38 -29.38
CA LEU A 119 15.67 -44.93 -29.96
C LEU A 119 15.46 -46.36 -30.50
N ARG A 120 15.73 -46.54 -31.80
CA ARG A 120 16.06 -47.85 -32.41
C ARG A 120 17.45 -47.80 -33.03
N LYS A 121 18.24 -48.86 -32.77
CA LYS A 121 19.64 -49.06 -33.16
C LYS A 121 19.78 -49.60 -34.60
N ASN A 122 20.94 -49.27 -35.20
CA ASN A 122 21.64 -49.86 -36.37
C ASN A 122 21.37 -49.23 -37.76
N PRO A 123 22.30 -49.37 -38.73
CA PRO A 123 23.70 -48.90 -38.73
C PRO A 123 23.99 -47.98 -39.93
N ILE A 124 25.04 -47.16 -39.81
CA ILE A 124 25.48 -46.18 -40.80
C ILE A 124 26.17 -46.86 -41.98
N SER A 125 25.76 -46.52 -43.20
CA SER A 125 26.55 -46.60 -44.43
C SER A 125 26.52 -45.22 -45.11
N PRO A 126 27.64 -44.74 -45.70
CA PRO A 126 27.77 -43.33 -46.06
C PRO A 126 27.37 -43.06 -47.52
N PRO A 127 26.77 -41.89 -47.84
CA PRO A 127 26.86 -41.28 -49.15
C PRO A 127 27.81 -40.07 -49.08
N GLN A 128 28.91 -40.12 -49.82
CA GLN A 128 29.05 -39.51 -51.15
C GLN A 128 29.16 -37.97 -51.13
N THR A 129 30.39 -37.56 -51.39
CA THR A 129 30.95 -36.26 -51.81
C THR A 129 30.11 -35.45 -52.80
N PRO A 130 30.25 -34.11 -52.78
CA PRO A 130 30.25 -33.31 -53.99
C PRO A 130 31.66 -32.79 -54.34
N GLU A 131 31.80 -32.53 -55.62
CA GLU A 131 33.01 -32.35 -56.42
C GLU A 131 33.88 -31.15 -56.02
N LYS A 132 35.19 -31.30 -56.24
CA LYS A 132 36.19 -30.22 -56.22
C LYS A 132 36.89 -30.18 -57.58
N GLU A 133 36.87 -29.01 -58.20
CA GLU A 133 37.58 -28.74 -59.45
C GLU A 133 39.00 -28.20 -59.16
N MET A 134 39.97 -28.86 -59.79
CA MET A 134 41.33 -28.43 -60.21
C MET A 134 42.39 -27.94 -59.18
N ALA A 135 43.54 -28.63 -59.25
CA ALA A 135 44.84 -28.40 -58.58
C ALA A 135 45.68 -27.28 -59.28
N PRO A 136 46.94 -26.91 -58.87
CA PRO A 136 48.09 -27.80 -58.62
C PRO A 136 49.07 -27.29 -57.50
N PRO A 137 50.35 -27.75 -57.36
CA PRO A 137 50.83 -28.52 -56.19
C PRO A 137 52.08 -27.89 -55.50
N LEU A 138 52.77 -28.69 -54.66
CA LEU A 138 54.04 -28.46 -53.91
C LEU A 138 53.79 -28.14 -52.42
N ASP A 139 54.48 -28.68 -51.40
CA ASP A 139 55.68 -29.50 -51.32
C ASP A 139 55.76 -30.19 -49.92
N GLU A 140 56.67 -31.15 -49.82
CA GLU A 140 57.19 -31.97 -48.69
C GLU A 140 57.26 -31.26 -47.31
N SER A 141 57.02 -31.87 -46.13
CA SER A 141 57.85 -32.86 -45.40
C SER A 141 57.31 -32.89 -43.93
N VAL A 142 56.88 -34.02 -43.37
CA VAL A 142 57.60 -34.93 -42.44
C VAL A 142 58.52 -34.24 -41.42
N GLU A 143 58.14 -34.24 -40.12
CA GLU A 143 59.05 -34.70 -39.06
C GLU A 143 58.31 -35.13 -37.77
N ILE A 144 58.89 -36.15 -37.15
CA ILE A 144 58.42 -36.96 -36.01
C ILE A 144 59.33 -36.60 -34.82
N LEU A 145 58.80 -36.58 -33.58
CA LEU A 145 59.35 -37.20 -32.36
C LEU A 145 59.09 -36.38 -31.07
N GLU A 146 58.23 -36.96 -30.23
CA GLU A 146 58.50 -37.42 -28.85
C GLU A 146 58.95 -36.47 -27.69
N PRO A 147 58.69 -36.90 -26.43
CA PRO A 147 58.24 -36.03 -25.34
C PRO A 147 59.21 -35.95 -24.13
N ALA A 148 59.04 -34.93 -23.29
CA ALA A 148 59.47 -34.82 -21.87
C ALA A 148 59.12 -33.37 -21.43
N GLU A 149 58.88 -32.96 -20.20
CA GLU A 149 58.71 -33.52 -18.85
C GLU A 149 58.18 -32.32 -18.01
N SER A 150 57.49 -32.62 -16.91
CA SER A 150 57.35 -31.80 -15.69
C SER A 150 57.09 -30.27 -15.76
N SER A 151 55.99 -29.82 -15.14
CA SER A 151 56.02 -28.93 -13.96
C SER A 151 54.62 -28.42 -13.59
N GLU A 152 54.45 -28.16 -12.29
CA GLU A 152 53.26 -27.74 -11.56
C GLU A 152 52.66 -26.41 -12.07
N PRO A 153 51.32 -26.20 -11.98
CA PRO A 153 50.73 -24.91 -12.33
C PRO A 153 50.61 -23.97 -11.11
N ALA A 154 51.25 -22.80 -11.22
CA ALA A 154 50.86 -21.59 -10.50
C ALA A 154 49.72 -20.87 -11.25
N PRO A 155 48.91 -20.03 -10.57
CA PRO A 155 47.56 -19.67 -11.02
C PRO A 155 47.55 -18.60 -12.12
N GLN A 156 46.64 -18.80 -13.08
CA GLN A 156 46.38 -17.88 -14.18
C GLN A 156 45.82 -16.55 -13.71
N GLN A 157 46.43 -15.49 -14.23
CA GLN A 157 46.02 -14.10 -14.12
C GLN A 157 44.73 -13.86 -14.92
N ALA A 158 43.86 -13.03 -14.35
CA ALA A 158 42.63 -12.58 -14.97
C ALA A 158 42.91 -11.71 -16.20
N ILE A 159 42.14 -11.96 -17.25
CA ILE A 159 42.07 -11.21 -18.50
C ILE A 159 41.51 -9.82 -18.20
N ILE A 160 42.28 -8.79 -18.55
CA ILE A 160 41.87 -7.38 -18.62
C ILE A 160 41.13 -7.21 -19.95
N SER A 161 39.85 -6.83 -19.89
CA SER A 161 39.07 -6.42 -21.05
C SER A 161 39.26 -4.93 -21.31
N GLU A 162 39.63 -4.59 -22.55
CA GLU A 162 39.73 -3.21 -23.07
C GLU A 162 38.37 -2.50 -23.13
N PRO A 163 38.33 -1.15 -23.03
CA PRO A 163 37.10 -0.38 -23.17
C PRO A 163 36.76 -0.05 -24.64
N PHE A 164 35.46 0.04 -24.87
CA PHE A 164 34.74 0.19 -26.13
C PHE A 164 34.67 1.68 -26.54
N ASP A 165 35.13 2.02 -27.75
CA ASP A 165 35.05 3.36 -28.35
C ASP A 165 33.61 3.69 -28.80
N LEU A 166 33.07 4.81 -28.30
CA LEU A 166 31.80 5.40 -28.76
C LEU A 166 32.10 6.51 -29.78
N GLN A 167 31.66 6.30 -31.02
CA GLN A 167 31.64 7.31 -32.08
C GLN A 167 30.49 8.31 -31.86
N THR A 168 30.82 9.60 -31.82
CA THR A 168 29.89 10.73 -31.88
C THR A 168 29.50 11.07 -33.33
N PRO A 169 28.29 11.59 -33.61
CA PRO A 169 27.87 11.94 -34.96
C PRO A 169 28.34 13.34 -35.41
N GLN A 170 28.64 13.45 -36.70
CA GLN A 170 29.09 14.65 -37.41
C GLN A 170 28.02 15.77 -37.44
N GLU A 171 28.42 16.99 -37.09
CA GLU A 171 27.69 18.22 -37.39
C GLU A 171 28.21 18.91 -38.67
N TYR A 172 27.26 19.55 -39.35
CA TYR A 172 27.38 20.27 -40.61
C TYR A 172 28.29 21.51 -40.51
N THR A 173 29.17 21.66 -41.50
CA THR A 173 29.94 22.88 -41.78
C THR A 173 29.18 23.79 -42.75
N ASP A 174 29.14 25.10 -42.50
CA ASP A 174 29.32 26.13 -43.55
C ASP A 174 29.48 27.56 -42.99
N ALA A 175 30.40 28.31 -43.63
CA ALA A 175 30.59 29.78 -43.67
C ALA A 175 31.61 30.42 -42.67
N PRO A 176 32.19 31.61 -42.99
CA PRO A 176 33.54 31.65 -43.57
C PRO A 176 34.54 32.58 -42.83
N GLU A 177 35.79 32.41 -43.26
CA GLU A 177 37.08 33.10 -42.99
C GLU A 177 37.05 34.56 -42.50
N ALA A 178 37.84 34.84 -41.46
CA ALA A 178 38.57 36.10 -41.28
C ALA A 178 39.83 35.91 -40.39
N ASP A 179 40.99 35.99 -41.05
CA ASP A 179 42.32 36.51 -40.67
C ASP A 179 42.81 36.57 -39.20
N SER A 180 43.97 35.91 -39.02
CA SER A 180 45.22 36.35 -38.34
C SER A 180 45.18 36.89 -36.90
N ASP A 181 45.87 36.23 -35.96
CA ASP A 181 47.27 36.53 -35.61
C ASP A 181 47.64 36.04 -34.17
N SER A 182 48.75 35.32 -34.08
CA SER A 182 49.67 35.18 -32.94
C SER A 182 49.29 34.48 -31.61
N SER A 183 50.33 33.81 -31.09
CA SER A 183 50.60 33.32 -29.73
C SER A 183 49.98 32.00 -29.26
N VAL A 184 50.88 31.01 -29.22
CA VAL A 184 50.77 29.73 -28.51
C VAL A 184 50.76 30.01 -27.01
N GLU A 185 49.61 29.87 -26.37
CA GLU A 185 49.49 29.62 -24.93
C GLU A 185 49.12 28.14 -24.72
N VAL A 186 49.85 27.50 -23.83
CA VAL A 186 49.56 26.15 -23.33
C VAL A 186 48.20 26.20 -22.64
N PRO A 187 47.21 25.39 -23.01
CA PRO A 187 45.93 25.39 -22.31
C PRO A 187 46.15 24.77 -20.93
N ASP A 188 46.13 25.61 -19.89
CA ASP A 188 45.81 25.17 -18.54
C ASP A 188 44.51 24.37 -18.61
N SER A 189 44.57 23.10 -18.22
CA SER A 189 43.41 22.23 -18.09
C SER A 189 42.28 22.98 -17.38
N PRO A 190 41.07 23.03 -17.95
CA PRO A 190 39.95 23.65 -17.25
C PRO A 190 39.66 22.79 -16.03
N LEU A 191 40.05 23.28 -14.86
CA LEU A 191 39.51 22.83 -13.59
C LEU A 191 37.99 22.99 -13.74
N ALA A 192 37.29 21.88 -13.97
CA ALA A 192 35.85 21.88 -14.16
C ALA A 192 35.23 22.62 -12.97
N SER A 193 34.66 23.80 -13.24
CA SER A 193 34.01 24.61 -12.23
C SER A 193 32.88 23.78 -11.63
N LEU A 194 33.06 23.33 -10.40
CA LEU A 194 32.04 22.59 -9.66
C LEU A 194 30.73 23.40 -9.71
N PRO A 195 29.58 22.78 -10.03
CA PRO A 195 28.30 23.48 -10.07
C PRO A 195 28.05 24.15 -8.70
N PRO A 196 27.50 25.38 -8.70
CA PRO A 196 27.43 26.19 -7.49
C PRO A 196 26.51 25.56 -6.44
N ILE A 197 26.99 25.53 -5.18
CA ILE A 197 26.28 25.03 -3.99
C ILE A 197 25.05 25.90 -3.62
N SER A 198 24.73 26.93 -4.42
CA SER A 198 23.54 27.78 -4.25
C SER A 198 22.24 26.99 -4.17
N ASP A 199 22.18 25.85 -4.83
CA ASP A 199 20.94 25.08 -5.00
C ASP A 199 20.49 24.43 -3.69
N THR A 200 21.41 23.96 -2.85
CA THR A 200 21.05 23.30 -1.59
C THR A 200 20.40 24.29 -0.61
N LEU A 201 20.95 25.50 -0.49
CA LEU A 201 20.36 26.54 0.36
C LEU A 201 19.04 27.04 -0.20
N ALA A 202 18.89 27.11 -1.52
CA ALA A 202 17.63 27.47 -2.19
C ALA A 202 16.55 26.42 -1.92
N ASP A 203 16.86 25.14 -2.09
CA ASP A 203 15.96 24.03 -1.82
C ASP A 203 15.47 24.05 -0.37
N ILE A 204 16.35 24.35 0.60
CA ILE A 204 16.05 24.37 2.03
C ILE A 204 15.07 25.48 2.44
N ARG A 205 14.95 26.57 1.67
CA ARG A 205 14.05 27.70 2.00
C ARG A 205 12.58 27.31 2.20
N HIS A 206 12.14 26.24 1.55
CA HIS A 206 10.75 25.76 1.65
C HIS A 206 10.45 24.90 2.88
N ILE A 207 11.43 24.59 3.73
CA ILE A 207 11.16 23.87 4.98
C ILE A 207 10.47 24.84 5.93
N LYS A 208 9.23 24.53 6.35
CA LYS A 208 8.40 25.40 7.21
C LYS A 208 9.10 25.87 8.49
N ILE A 209 10.04 25.07 9.00
CA ILE A 209 10.87 25.39 10.18
C ILE A 209 11.82 26.57 9.91
N TRP A 210 12.18 26.82 8.65
CA TRP A 210 12.95 28.01 8.26
C TRP A 210 12.16 29.32 8.47
N SER A 211 10.82 29.26 8.55
CA SER A 211 9.97 30.42 8.83
C SER A 211 9.73 30.69 10.32
N LEU A 212 10.21 29.82 11.22
CA LEU A 212 10.16 30.07 12.66
C LEU A 212 11.34 30.95 13.03
N ASP A 213 11.08 32.26 12.94
CA ASP A 213 11.88 33.39 13.38
C ASP A 213 13.37 33.26 13.03
N SER A 214 13.75 33.91 11.93
CA SER A 214 15.14 34.21 11.57
C SER A 214 15.78 35.18 12.58
N GLU A 215 15.59 34.95 13.88
CA GLU A 215 16.44 35.49 14.91
C GLU A 215 17.86 35.08 14.52
N SER A 216 18.68 36.07 14.20
CA SER A 216 20.10 35.89 13.93
C SER A 216 20.66 35.02 15.04
N VAL A 217 21.18 33.85 14.69
CA VAL A 217 21.85 32.97 15.65
C VAL A 217 22.97 33.81 16.25
N ASP A 218 22.86 34.13 17.55
CA ASP A 218 23.93 34.84 18.25
C ASP A 218 25.13 33.89 18.34
N THR A 219 26.04 34.03 17.38
CA THR A 219 27.25 33.22 17.33
C THR A 219 28.26 33.65 18.37
N GLY A 220 28.03 34.76 19.09
CA GLY A 220 28.94 35.27 20.12
C GLY A 220 30.36 35.53 19.61
N GLY A 221 30.54 35.73 18.29
CA GLY A 221 31.85 35.86 17.65
C GLY A 221 32.66 34.57 17.54
N LYS A 222 32.02 33.38 17.71
CA LYS A 222 32.66 32.08 17.51
C LYS A 222 33.16 31.93 16.06
N SER A 223 34.32 31.30 15.91
CA SER A 223 34.88 30.90 14.61
C SER A 223 34.03 29.81 13.93
N ASN A 224 34.17 29.66 12.60
CA ASN A 224 33.47 28.60 11.87
C ASN A 224 33.84 27.20 12.40
N GLU A 225 35.08 26.96 12.81
CA GLU A 225 35.50 25.68 13.40
C GLU A 225 34.83 25.39 14.75
N GLU A 226 34.64 26.42 15.59
CA GLU A 226 33.92 26.30 16.86
C GLU A 226 32.43 26.03 16.64
N LEU A 227 31.80 26.78 15.73
CA LEU A 227 30.41 26.58 15.34
C LEU A 227 30.19 25.17 14.76
N TYR A 228 31.13 24.69 13.94
CA TYR A 228 31.09 23.35 13.37
C TYR A 228 31.21 22.26 14.44
N SER A 229 32.15 22.41 15.37
CA SER A 229 32.32 21.49 16.49
C SER A 229 31.08 21.44 17.39
N GLU A 230 30.47 22.60 17.64
CA GLU A 230 29.21 22.73 18.40
C GLU A 230 28.03 22.07 17.67
N ALA A 231 27.93 22.28 16.35
CA ALA A 231 26.91 21.64 15.52
C ALA A 231 27.03 20.11 15.55
N ILE A 232 28.24 19.56 15.46
CA ILE A 232 28.46 18.11 15.59
C ILE A 232 28.07 17.63 16.99
N ALA A 233 28.44 18.34 18.05
CA ALA A 233 28.06 17.97 19.41
C ALA A 233 26.54 17.90 19.58
N LEU A 234 25.82 18.89 19.05
CA LEU A 234 24.35 18.92 19.03
C LEU A 234 23.76 17.79 18.18
N TYR A 235 24.35 17.47 17.03
CA TYR A 235 23.96 16.32 16.22
C TYR A 235 24.10 15.00 17.00
N GLN A 236 25.20 14.80 17.73
CA GLN A 236 25.40 13.63 18.57
C GLN A 236 24.38 13.53 19.71
N LEU A 237 23.99 14.66 20.32
CA LEU A 237 22.89 14.71 21.30
C LEU A 237 21.54 14.33 20.64
N GLY A 238 21.30 14.81 19.42
CA GLY A 238 20.15 14.41 18.60
C GLY A 238 20.08 12.91 18.31
N LEU A 239 21.23 12.28 18.03
CA LEU A 239 21.35 10.82 17.90
C LEU A 239 21.08 10.08 19.21
N ALA A 240 21.45 10.66 20.35
CA ALA A 240 21.14 10.13 21.68
C ALA A 240 19.65 10.28 22.07
N GLY A 241 18.87 11.02 21.27
CA GLY A 241 17.42 11.19 21.43
C GLY A 241 16.99 12.57 21.95
N GLU A 242 17.92 13.52 22.09
CA GLU A 242 17.60 14.89 22.49
C GLU A 242 17.04 15.68 21.31
N LYS A 243 15.70 15.69 21.19
CA LYS A 243 15.00 16.30 20.05
C LYS A 243 15.28 17.79 19.88
N GLU A 244 15.51 18.52 20.97
CA GLU A 244 15.76 19.96 20.95
C GLU A 244 17.14 20.33 20.39
N ALA A 245 18.10 19.41 20.43
CA ALA A 245 19.44 19.63 19.89
C ALA A 245 19.45 19.61 18.34
N VAL A 246 18.52 18.88 17.72
CA VAL A 246 18.47 18.72 16.25
C VAL A 246 18.19 20.05 15.54
N PRO A 247 17.16 20.85 15.91
CA PRO A 247 16.96 22.18 15.32
C PRO A 247 18.12 23.15 15.57
N GLN A 248 18.83 23.04 16.70
CA GLN A 248 19.98 23.89 16.99
C GLN A 248 21.16 23.56 16.08
N ALA A 249 21.46 22.26 15.92
CA ALA A 249 22.47 21.79 14.95
C ALA A 249 22.13 22.26 13.53
N PHE A 250 20.86 22.17 13.14
CA PHE A 250 20.37 22.64 11.83
C PHE A 250 20.69 24.13 11.62
N LYS A 251 20.35 24.97 12.60
CA LYS A 251 20.61 26.43 12.53
C LYS A 251 22.10 26.74 12.39
N LEU A 252 22.97 26.08 13.16
CA LEU A 252 24.42 26.28 13.09
C LEU A 252 25.00 25.84 11.74
N LEU A 253 24.59 24.68 11.20
CA LEU A 253 25.07 24.17 9.92
C LEU A 253 24.63 25.06 8.75
N ILE A 254 23.42 25.62 8.78
CA ILE A 254 22.97 26.58 7.77
C ILE A 254 23.83 27.86 7.84
N HIS A 255 24.09 28.38 9.04
CA HIS A 255 24.96 29.55 9.20
C HIS A 255 26.39 29.29 8.69
N LEU A 256 26.92 28.10 8.96
CA LEU A 256 28.23 27.68 8.43
C LEU A 256 28.26 27.66 6.90
N LEU A 257 27.26 27.05 6.25
CA LEU A 257 27.19 26.99 4.79
C LEU A 257 26.91 28.35 4.13
N GLN A 258 26.36 29.32 4.87
CA GLN A 258 26.26 30.70 4.39
C GLN A 258 27.62 31.39 4.34
N ASN A 259 28.49 31.11 5.33
CA ASN A 259 29.83 31.67 5.42
C ASN A 259 30.85 30.93 4.54
N ASP A 260 30.72 29.61 4.45
CA ASP A 260 31.59 28.73 3.69
C ASP A 260 30.74 27.73 2.91
N ARG A 261 30.37 28.13 1.69
CA ARG A 261 29.54 27.30 0.81
C ARG A 261 30.23 26.02 0.38
N GLN A 262 31.56 25.96 0.35
CA GLN A 262 32.30 24.81 -0.18
C GLN A 262 32.55 23.71 0.86
N ASN A 263 32.01 23.87 2.07
CA ASN A 263 32.17 22.89 3.14
C ASN A 263 31.25 21.68 2.95
N LEU A 264 31.68 20.74 2.10
CA LEU A 264 30.97 19.48 1.82
C LEU A 264 30.65 18.69 3.09
N MET A 265 31.53 18.72 4.09
CA MET A 265 31.32 18.00 5.34
C MET A 265 30.18 18.61 6.19
N ALA A 266 30.10 19.94 6.28
CA ALA A 266 28.98 20.63 6.92
C ALA A 266 27.66 20.37 6.17
N GLU A 267 27.71 20.28 4.84
CA GLU A 267 26.55 19.92 4.01
C GLU A 267 26.10 18.47 4.24
N ALA A 268 27.04 17.52 4.39
CA ALA A 268 26.72 16.14 4.76
C ALA A 268 26.06 16.03 6.15
N TYR A 269 26.60 16.75 7.15
CA TYR A 269 25.97 16.81 8.47
C TYR A 269 24.59 17.47 8.42
N LEU A 270 24.38 18.46 7.55
CA LEU A 270 23.07 19.07 7.34
C LEU A 270 22.06 18.04 6.79
N GLY A 271 22.47 17.21 5.82
CA GLY A 271 21.66 16.10 5.33
C GLY A 271 21.28 15.10 6.45
N CYS A 272 22.22 14.77 7.33
CA CYS A 272 21.97 13.94 8.50
C CYS A 272 20.96 14.58 9.49
N VAL A 273 21.15 15.86 9.82
CA VAL A 273 20.29 16.60 10.74
C VAL A 273 18.87 16.73 10.19
N ILE A 274 18.71 17.04 8.90
CA ILE A 274 17.40 17.08 8.24
C ILE A 274 16.70 15.71 8.33
N SER A 275 17.44 14.62 8.17
CA SER A 275 16.91 13.26 8.34
C SER A 275 16.45 12.99 9.78
N LEU A 276 17.18 13.49 10.79
CA LEU A 276 16.77 13.43 12.20
C LEU A 276 15.54 14.30 12.49
N MET A 277 15.39 15.46 11.85
CA MET A 277 14.17 16.25 11.94
C MET A 277 12.98 15.47 11.38
N GLY A 278 13.18 14.71 10.30
CA GLY A 278 12.19 13.77 9.78
C GLY A 278 11.77 12.74 10.84
N ARG A 279 12.74 12.08 11.51
CA ARG A 279 12.47 11.15 12.62
C ARG A 279 11.59 11.78 13.71
N ASP A 280 11.86 13.03 14.07
CA ASP A 280 11.21 13.72 15.17
C ASP A 280 9.89 14.42 14.79
N ALA A 281 9.60 14.57 13.49
CA ALA A 281 8.37 15.16 12.99
C ALA A 281 7.14 14.34 13.40
N GLN A 282 6.07 15.04 13.82
CA GLN A 282 4.81 14.43 14.21
C GLN A 282 3.97 14.00 13.00
N ASP A 283 3.97 14.84 11.95
CA ASP A 283 3.27 14.56 10.71
C ASP A 283 4.03 13.54 9.85
N VAL A 284 3.30 12.56 9.31
CA VAL A 284 3.90 11.47 8.53
C VAL A 284 4.41 11.99 7.18
N SER A 285 3.69 12.91 6.53
CA SER A 285 4.11 13.46 5.24
C SER A 285 5.38 14.30 5.39
N GLU A 286 5.43 15.16 6.41
CA GLU A 286 6.62 15.95 6.75
C GLU A 286 7.82 15.07 7.11
N ARG A 287 7.62 14.00 7.89
CA ARG A 287 8.66 13.01 8.20
C ARG A 287 9.30 12.44 6.95
N PHE A 288 8.49 12.00 5.99
CA PHE A 288 8.98 11.46 4.72
C PHE A 288 9.69 12.51 3.88
N LYS A 289 9.09 13.70 3.73
CA LYS A 289 9.68 14.81 2.96
C LYS A 289 11.05 15.20 3.47
N LEU A 290 11.21 15.34 4.80
CA LEU A 290 12.49 15.67 5.43
C LEU A 290 13.50 14.53 5.24
N ALA A 291 13.13 13.27 5.46
CA ALA A 291 14.03 12.13 5.24
C ALA A 291 14.54 12.06 3.79
N ILE A 292 13.66 12.17 2.79
CA ILE A 292 14.05 12.17 1.37
C ILE A 292 14.98 13.35 1.07
N LYS A 293 14.71 14.52 1.63
CA LYS A 293 15.54 15.69 1.40
C LYS A 293 16.95 15.56 2.00
N GLY A 294 17.04 15.08 3.24
CA GLY A 294 18.33 14.81 3.88
C GLY A 294 19.15 13.79 3.10
N LEU A 295 18.48 12.77 2.57
CA LEU A 295 19.05 11.78 1.67
C LEU A 295 19.58 12.37 0.34
N LYS A 296 18.80 13.25 -0.32
CA LYS A 296 19.25 13.91 -1.56
C LYS A 296 20.52 14.73 -1.36
N ILE A 297 20.63 15.42 -0.22
CA ILE A 297 21.83 16.19 0.14
C ILE A 297 23.02 15.24 0.31
N LEU A 298 22.85 14.13 1.04
CA LEU A 298 23.92 13.14 1.24
C LEU A 298 24.39 12.51 -0.09
N ASP A 299 23.47 12.15 -0.99
CA ASP A 299 23.82 11.63 -2.31
C ASP A 299 24.60 12.63 -3.14
N LYS A 300 24.14 13.89 -3.15
CA LYS A 300 24.82 15.00 -3.83
C LYS A 300 26.25 15.18 -3.31
N VAL A 301 26.43 15.22 -1.99
CA VAL A 301 27.77 15.43 -1.42
C VAL A 301 28.71 14.27 -1.73
N VAL A 302 28.24 13.01 -1.67
CA VAL A 302 29.07 11.85 -2.08
C VAL A 302 29.41 11.89 -3.57
N SER A 303 28.54 12.43 -4.43
CA SER A 303 28.86 12.58 -5.85
C SER A 303 29.97 13.61 -6.12
N PHE A 304 30.18 14.58 -5.23
CA PHE A 304 31.27 15.55 -5.34
C PHE A 304 32.59 15.07 -4.76
N ASP A 305 32.53 14.32 -3.67
CA ASP A 305 33.71 13.80 -2.97
C ASP A 305 33.51 12.33 -2.61
N SER A 306 33.59 11.49 -3.65
CA SER A 306 33.29 10.06 -3.56
C SER A 306 34.31 9.28 -2.73
N ASP A 307 35.47 9.84 -2.42
CA ASP A 307 36.54 9.12 -1.72
C ASP A 307 36.57 9.45 -0.22
N ASN A 308 35.78 10.44 0.20
CA ASN A 308 35.71 10.89 1.58
C ASN A 308 35.01 9.90 2.49
N LEU A 309 35.79 9.26 3.36
CA LEU A 309 35.35 8.22 4.28
C LEU A 309 34.27 8.72 5.25
N ASP A 310 34.37 9.97 5.72
CA ASP A 310 33.43 10.51 6.71
C ASP A 310 32.07 10.79 6.08
N ILE A 311 32.05 11.35 4.86
CA ILE A 311 30.82 11.63 4.12
C ILE A 311 30.10 10.33 3.75
N ARG A 312 30.81 9.35 3.22
CA ARG A 312 30.25 8.00 2.97
C ARG A 312 29.78 7.34 4.25
N GLY A 313 30.53 7.46 5.34
CA GLY A 313 30.12 6.96 6.66
C GLY A 313 28.78 7.56 7.09
N LEU A 314 28.65 8.88 7.03
CA LEU A 314 27.40 9.57 7.35
C LEU A 314 26.23 9.07 6.49
N ARG A 315 26.42 8.97 5.17
CA ARG A 315 25.39 8.45 4.26
C ARG A 315 25.02 6.99 4.60
N ALA A 316 26.00 6.11 4.79
CA ALA A 316 25.80 4.72 5.14
C ALA A 316 24.96 4.56 6.42
N PHE A 317 25.30 5.28 7.49
CA PHE A 317 24.57 5.20 8.76
C PHE A 317 23.14 5.74 8.69
N VAL A 318 22.90 6.80 7.90
CA VAL A 318 21.54 7.30 7.68
C VAL A 318 20.73 6.28 6.89
N CYS A 319 21.26 5.82 5.76
CA CYS A 319 20.63 4.81 4.90
C CYS A 319 20.31 3.51 5.65
N ALA A 320 21.22 3.03 6.50
CA ALA A 320 21.05 1.82 7.30
C ALA A 320 19.95 1.93 8.36
N ARG A 321 19.60 3.14 8.81
CA ARG A 321 18.57 3.37 9.83
C ARG A 321 17.21 3.69 9.27
N LEU A 322 17.10 3.93 7.97
CA LEU A 322 15.84 4.17 7.32
C LEU A 322 15.07 2.85 7.14
N PRO A 323 13.73 2.86 7.30
CA PRO A 323 12.95 1.67 7.05
C PRO A 323 13.04 1.25 5.58
N GLU A 324 13.57 0.04 5.34
CA GLU A 324 13.81 -0.49 4.00
C GLU A 324 12.55 -0.51 3.13
N GLN A 325 11.38 -0.77 3.73
CA GLN A 325 10.08 -0.84 3.05
C GLN A 325 9.64 0.47 2.38
N PHE A 326 10.26 1.58 2.73
CA PHE A 326 9.85 2.92 2.29
C PHE A 326 10.92 3.64 1.48
N PHE A 327 12.19 3.44 1.82
CA PHE A 327 13.29 4.22 1.26
C PHE A 327 14.18 3.41 0.33
N HIS A 328 14.18 2.08 0.43
CA HIS A 328 15.02 1.20 -0.41
C HIS A 328 16.50 1.62 -0.42
N ARG A 329 17.07 1.86 0.77
CA ARG A 329 18.42 2.42 0.95
C ARG A 329 19.44 1.43 1.51
N SER A 330 19.05 0.18 1.78
CA SER A 330 20.01 -0.81 2.30
C SER A 330 21.11 -1.13 1.29
N ASP A 331 20.86 -1.11 -0.02
CA ASP A 331 21.92 -1.32 -1.03
C ASP A 331 22.94 -0.17 -1.02
N THR A 332 22.50 1.10 -0.94
CA THR A 332 23.41 2.25 -0.79
C THR A 332 24.23 2.16 0.50
N ALA A 333 23.61 1.71 1.61
CA ALA A 333 24.35 1.48 2.85
C ALA A 333 25.40 0.35 2.71
N ILE A 334 25.06 -0.73 2.00
CA ILE A 334 25.99 -1.83 1.71
C ILE A 334 27.17 -1.34 0.87
N GLU A 335 26.92 -0.54 -0.18
CA GLU A 335 27.96 0.04 -1.03
C GLU A 335 28.96 0.84 -0.18
N ASP A 336 28.47 1.80 0.60
CA ASP A 336 29.33 2.67 1.41
C ASP A 336 30.05 1.89 2.52
N PHE A 337 29.36 1.00 3.24
CA PHE A 337 30.02 0.19 4.27
C PHE A 337 31.06 -0.76 3.67
N THR A 338 30.81 -1.34 2.49
CA THR A 338 31.78 -2.20 1.81
C THR A 338 33.02 -1.41 1.39
N TYR A 339 32.82 -0.19 0.87
CA TYR A 339 33.92 0.72 0.57
C TYR A 339 34.74 1.03 1.83
N LEU A 340 34.09 1.41 2.93
CA LEU A 340 34.78 1.69 4.20
C LEU A 340 35.52 0.47 4.76
N VAL A 341 34.96 -0.73 4.63
CA VAL A 341 35.64 -1.98 5.02
C VAL A 341 36.88 -2.22 4.17
N SER A 342 36.79 -2.04 2.85
CA SER A 342 37.92 -2.23 1.95
C SER A 342 39.07 -1.27 2.25
N ARG A 343 38.77 0.02 2.48
CA ARG A 343 39.78 1.02 2.81
C ARG A 343 40.45 0.74 4.15
N TYR A 344 39.70 0.27 5.15
CA TYR A 344 40.27 -0.15 6.44
C TYR A 344 41.14 -1.40 6.34
N ASP A 345 40.74 -2.37 5.51
CA ASP A 345 41.51 -3.59 5.28
C ASP A 345 42.84 -3.29 4.56
N GLU A 346 42.89 -2.20 3.78
CA GLU A 346 44.13 -1.67 3.17
C GLU A 346 44.99 -0.86 4.15
N ASP A 347 44.38 -0.02 4.99
CA ASP A 347 45.05 0.80 5.99
C ASP A 347 44.24 0.88 7.30
N ASP A 348 44.69 0.13 8.31
CA ASP A 348 44.03 0.01 9.61
C ASP A 348 44.17 1.26 10.51
N SER A 349 44.91 2.27 10.04
CA SER A 349 45.14 3.56 10.72
C SER A 349 44.12 4.64 10.35
N LEU A 350 43.30 4.41 9.30
CA LEU A 350 42.31 5.39 8.83
C LEU A 350 41.29 5.75 9.91
N PHE A 351 40.87 4.78 10.73
CA PHE A 351 39.96 5.00 11.85
C PHE A 351 40.12 3.98 12.99
N PRO A 352 39.52 4.21 14.18
CA PRO A 352 39.65 3.30 15.31
C PRO A 352 39.03 1.93 15.03
N LYS A 353 39.64 0.87 15.58
CA LYS A 353 39.16 -0.53 15.47
C LYS A 353 37.71 -0.69 15.91
N GLU A 354 37.30 0.05 16.93
CA GLU A 354 35.93 0.02 17.45
C GLU A 354 34.91 0.50 16.40
N PHE A 355 35.29 1.50 15.59
CA PHE A 355 34.46 2.00 14.50
C PHE A 355 34.40 1.00 13.34
N TYR A 356 35.51 0.33 13.02
CA TYR A 356 35.53 -0.76 12.06
C TYR A 356 34.59 -1.92 12.46
N TYR A 357 34.59 -2.32 13.72
CA TYR A 357 33.65 -3.35 14.22
C TYR A 357 32.19 -2.93 14.08
N GLN A 358 31.91 -1.64 14.31
CA GLN A 358 30.57 -1.09 14.11
C GLN A 358 30.16 -1.14 12.63
N ILE A 359 31.06 -0.78 11.71
CA ILE A 359 30.82 -0.85 10.27
C ILE A 359 30.50 -2.29 9.85
N LEU A 360 31.28 -3.29 10.30
CA LEU A 360 31.02 -4.70 9.98
C LEU A 360 29.65 -5.18 10.50
N TYR A 361 29.25 -4.75 11.70
CA TYR A 361 27.95 -5.07 12.25
C TYR A 361 26.81 -4.48 11.41
N GLU A 362 26.91 -3.19 11.08
CA GLU A 362 25.87 -2.49 10.30
C GLU A 362 25.80 -3.03 8.87
N LEU A 363 26.94 -3.42 8.27
CA LEU A 363 27.00 -4.10 6.98
C LEU A 363 26.30 -5.47 7.03
N ALA A 364 26.56 -6.29 8.06
CA ALA A 364 25.89 -7.56 8.25
C ALA A 364 24.36 -7.38 8.43
N SER A 365 23.94 -6.36 9.18
CA SER A 365 22.52 -6.01 9.36
C SER A 365 21.89 -5.53 8.05
N ALA A 366 22.60 -4.73 7.25
CA ALA A 366 22.14 -4.27 5.95
C ALA A 366 21.97 -5.44 4.95
N TYR A 367 22.93 -6.36 4.88
CA TYR A 367 22.78 -7.62 4.12
C TYR A 367 21.56 -8.43 4.58
N HIS A 368 21.36 -8.55 5.89
CA HIS A 368 20.22 -9.27 6.44
C HIS A 368 18.87 -8.65 6.04
N ARG A 369 18.78 -7.31 6.04
CA ARG A 369 17.56 -6.59 5.62
C ARG A 369 17.16 -6.87 4.17
N LEU A 370 18.14 -7.14 3.30
CA LEU A 370 17.91 -7.50 1.90
C LEU A 370 17.80 -9.02 1.67
N ASP A 371 17.74 -9.83 2.74
CA ASP A 371 17.74 -11.30 2.69
C ASP A 371 19.00 -11.90 2.03
N LYS A 372 20.10 -11.12 1.93
CA LYS A 372 21.46 -11.56 1.54
C LYS A 372 22.12 -12.31 2.71
N ARG A 373 21.56 -13.48 3.05
CA ARG A 373 21.87 -14.19 4.31
C ARG A 373 23.29 -14.71 4.39
N GLU A 374 23.85 -15.17 3.27
CA GLU A 374 25.20 -15.72 3.23
C GLU A 374 26.23 -14.62 3.51
N GLU A 375 26.10 -13.48 2.85
CA GLU A 375 26.94 -12.29 3.03
C GLU A 375 26.80 -11.73 4.44
N SER A 376 25.58 -11.68 4.97
CA SER A 376 25.31 -11.30 6.36
C SER A 376 26.01 -12.22 7.37
N GLU A 377 25.95 -13.53 7.15
CA GLU A 377 26.59 -14.52 8.02
C GLU A 377 28.12 -14.47 7.92
N LEU A 378 28.67 -14.35 6.71
CA LEU A 378 30.11 -14.19 6.47
C LEU A 378 30.64 -12.93 7.15
N THR A 379 29.96 -11.80 6.98
CA THR A 379 30.33 -10.53 7.61
C THR A 379 30.25 -10.63 9.14
N SER A 380 29.20 -11.28 9.68
CA SER A 380 29.06 -11.53 11.12
C SER A 380 30.17 -12.43 11.68
N ARG A 381 30.58 -13.46 10.92
CA ARG A 381 31.71 -14.32 11.30
C ARG A 381 33.04 -13.56 11.26
N LYS A 382 33.26 -12.72 10.23
CA LYS A 382 34.43 -11.82 10.16
C LYS A 382 34.49 -10.93 11.40
N LEU A 383 33.39 -10.26 11.75
CA LEU A 383 33.29 -9.44 12.96
C LEU A 383 33.66 -10.23 14.23
N LEU A 384 33.05 -11.39 14.46
CA LEU A 384 33.32 -12.22 15.65
C LEU A 384 34.73 -12.83 15.69
N SER A 385 35.41 -12.94 14.55
CA SER A 385 36.82 -13.37 14.50
C SER A 385 37.78 -12.27 14.93
N LEU A 386 37.38 -11.00 14.74
CA LEU A 386 38.21 -9.82 15.02
C LEU A 386 38.01 -9.27 16.43
N THR A 387 36.81 -9.44 17.01
CA THR A 387 36.50 -8.94 18.35
C THR A 387 35.89 -9.99 19.25
N SER A 388 36.30 -9.99 20.52
CA SER A 388 35.70 -10.77 21.61
C SER A 388 34.71 -9.96 22.44
N ASP A 389 34.35 -8.73 22.02
CA ASP A 389 33.42 -7.89 22.75
C ASP A 389 32.03 -8.56 22.82
N PRO A 390 31.51 -8.86 24.03
CA PRO A 390 30.21 -9.49 24.19
C PRO A 390 29.06 -8.68 23.57
N LYS A 391 29.23 -7.35 23.42
CA LYS A 391 28.23 -6.46 22.79
C LYS A 391 27.83 -6.95 21.40
N TYR A 392 28.80 -7.23 20.52
CA TYR A 392 28.50 -7.63 19.14
C TYR A 392 27.93 -9.04 19.07
N LYS A 393 28.39 -9.95 19.93
CA LYS A 393 27.80 -11.29 20.04
C LYS A 393 26.34 -11.23 20.47
N GLU A 394 25.99 -10.35 21.41
CA GLU A 394 24.60 -10.16 21.82
C GLU A 394 23.75 -9.58 20.68
N LEU A 395 24.23 -8.51 20.03
CA LEU A 395 23.52 -7.87 18.92
C LEU A 395 23.27 -8.83 17.74
N ILE A 396 24.29 -9.59 17.32
CA ILE A 396 24.17 -10.62 16.27
C ILE A 396 23.11 -11.67 16.62
N ASN A 397 23.06 -12.10 17.89
CA ASN A 397 22.06 -13.07 18.35
C ASN A 397 20.65 -12.47 18.43
N GLN A 398 20.52 -11.19 18.80
CA GLN A 398 19.23 -10.49 18.85
C GLN A 398 18.63 -10.30 17.46
N GLU A 399 19.46 -9.94 16.47
CA GLU A 399 19.02 -9.76 15.09
C GLU A 399 18.91 -11.08 14.31
N GLY A 400 19.54 -12.16 14.80
CA GLY A 400 19.51 -13.47 14.13
C GLY A 400 20.41 -13.53 12.89
N LEU A 401 21.52 -12.79 12.89
CA LEU A 401 22.44 -12.67 11.74
C LEU A 401 23.27 -13.94 11.50
N LEU A 402 23.56 -14.72 12.55
CA LEU A 402 24.11 -16.07 12.41
C LEU A 402 22.94 -17.04 12.26
N GLY A 403 22.87 -17.76 11.14
CA GLY A 403 21.78 -18.66 10.69
C GLY A 403 21.42 -19.82 11.63
N SER A 404 21.17 -19.54 12.91
CA SER A 404 20.70 -20.51 13.88
C SER A 404 19.28 -20.92 13.51
N LYS A 405 19.16 -22.13 12.95
CA LYS A 405 17.95 -22.95 12.70
C LYS A 405 16.64 -22.16 12.82
N LEU A 406 15.99 -21.86 11.69
CA LEU A 406 14.59 -21.39 11.49
C LEU A 406 13.84 -20.79 12.71
N PRO A 407 13.23 -19.59 12.56
CA PRO A 407 12.43 -18.93 13.60
C PRO A 407 11.46 -19.88 14.33
N ARG A 408 11.34 -19.73 15.65
CA ARG A 408 10.55 -20.62 16.53
C ARG A 408 9.08 -20.77 16.12
N TRP A 409 8.50 -19.75 15.48
CA TRP A 409 7.12 -19.79 14.97
C TRP A 409 7.00 -20.71 13.74
N GLN A 410 8.03 -20.76 12.89
CA GLN A 410 8.09 -21.62 11.70
C GLN A 410 8.23 -23.11 12.11
N ARG A 411 9.01 -23.40 13.17
CA ARG A 411 9.07 -24.74 13.80
C ARG A 411 7.76 -25.15 14.50
N GLN A 412 6.94 -24.20 14.96
CA GLN A 412 5.64 -24.49 15.57
C GLN A 412 4.55 -24.79 14.54
N THR A 413 4.61 -24.18 13.35
CA THR A 413 3.69 -24.51 12.24
C THR A 413 3.99 -25.88 11.66
N GLU A 414 5.26 -26.27 11.54
CA GLU A 414 5.67 -27.60 11.05
C GLU A 414 5.28 -28.74 12.01
N ARG A 415 5.40 -28.53 13.33
CA ARG A 415 5.05 -29.56 14.33
C ARG A 415 3.54 -29.69 14.59
N ARG A 416 2.75 -28.66 14.27
CA ARG A 416 1.29 -28.67 14.51
C ARG A 416 0.47 -29.03 13.29
N SER A 417 1.00 -28.92 12.08
CA SER A 417 0.17 -29.16 10.90
C SER A 417 -0.27 -30.62 10.84
N GLY A 418 0.62 -31.62 10.97
CA GLY A 418 0.21 -33.03 10.82
C GLY A 418 -0.56 -33.31 9.52
N ILE A 419 -0.56 -32.36 8.58
CA ILE A 419 -1.16 -32.44 7.27
C ILE A 419 -0.11 -33.16 6.45
N LYS A 420 -0.34 -34.45 6.21
CA LYS A 420 0.32 -35.15 5.11
C LYS A 420 -0.09 -34.42 3.83
N ASN A 421 0.73 -33.49 3.38
CA ASN A 421 0.56 -32.83 2.08
C ASN A 421 0.95 -33.85 0.99
N ASP A 422 0.06 -34.80 0.73
CA ASP A 422 0.19 -35.90 -0.22
C ASP A 422 0.01 -35.44 -1.69
N TRP A 423 0.58 -34.30 -2.08
CA TRP A 423 0.72 -34.02 -3.53
C TRP A 423 1.92 -34.82 -4.03
N SER A 424 1.67 -35.80 -4.89
CA SER A 424 2.73 -36.42 -5.68
C SER A 424 3.39 -35.33 -6.56
N LYS A 425 4.64 -35.53 -6.98
CA LYS A 425 5.34 -34.54 -7.82
C LYS A 425 4.54 -34.21 -9.10
N LEU A 426 3.99 -35.21 -9.77
CA LEU A 426 3.17 -35.04 -10.97
C LEU A 426 1.89 -34.22 -10.68
N MET A 427 1.20 -34.55 -9.58
CA MET A 427 0.01 -33.83 -9.14
C MET A 427 0.33 -32.38 -8.74
N TYR A 428 1.54 -32.11 -8.23
CA TYR A 428 1.98 -30.77 -7.86
C TYR A 428 2.07 -29.86 -9.08
N ASP A 429 2.71 -30.31 -10.16
CA ASP A 429 2.86 -29.53 -11.38
C ASP A 429 1.51 -29.26 -12.06
N GLU A 430 0.63 -30.28 -12.12
CA GLU A 430 -0.74 -30.13 -12.64
C GLU A 430 -1.56 -29.13 -11.81
N LYS A 431 -1.46 -29.20 -10.48
CA LYS A 431 -2.16 -28.28 -9.58
C LYS A 431 -1.62 -26.86 -9.70
N LEU A 432 -0.32 -26.68 -9.92
CA LEU A 432 0.26 -25.36 -10.11
C LEU A 432 -0.26 -24.71 -11.41
N GLN A 433 -0.33 -25.48 -12.51
CA GLN A 433 -0.91 -25.00 -13.77
C GLN A 433 -2.41 -24.69 -13.64
N GLU A 434 -3.17 -25.54 -12.92
CA GLU A 434 -4.56 -25.25 -12.57
C GLU A 434 -4.67 -23.93 -11.78
N GLY A 435 -3.78 -23.72 -10.81
CA GLY A 435 -3.69 -22.49 -10.02
C GLY A 435 -3.45 -21.25 -10.88
N ILE A 436 -2.51 -21.31 -11.83
CA ILE A 436 -2.20 -20.21 -12.76
C ILE A 436 -3.43 -19.90 -13.63
N SER A 437 -4.06 -20.91 -14.22
CA SER A 437 -5.27 -20.71 -15.04
C SER A 437 -6.42 -20.10 -14.25
N LEU A 438 -6.64 -20.55 -13.00
CA LEU A 438 -7.64 -19.98 -12.10
C LEU A 438 -7.29 -18.55 -11.69
N HIS A 439 -6.02 -18.24 -11.49
CA HIS A 439 -5.57 -16.89 -11.19
C HIS A 439 -5.81 -15.93 -12.38
N SER A 440 -5.51 -16.34 -13.61
CA SER A 440 -5.83 -15.53 -14.80
C SER A 440 -7.33 -15.25 -14.94
N ARG A 441 -8.20 -16.19 -14.52
CA ARG A 441 -9.64 -15.97 -14.43
C ARG A 441 -10.02 -15.04 -13.28
N ALA A 442 -9.36 -15.18 -12.12
CA ALA A 442 -9.59 -14.34 -10.95
C ALA A 442 -9.29 -12.87 -11.25
N ILE A 443 -8.26 -12.58 -12.06
CA ILE A 443 -7.97 -11.23 -12.56
C ILE A 443 -9.15 -10.68 -13.38
N LYS A 444 -9.95 -11.53 -14.04
CA LYS A 444 -11.16 -11.16 -14.79
C LYS A 444 -12.41 -11.15 -13.88
N ASP A 445 -12.24 -10.80 -12.61
CA ASP A 445 -13.29 -10.69 -11.57
C ASP A 445 -14.07 -12.00 -11.28
N ASP A 446 -13.49 -13.17 -11.53
CA ASP A 446 -14.07 -14.46 -11.16
C ASP A 446 -13.77 -14.80 -9.69
N GLU A 447 -14.67 -14.39 -8.78
CA GLU A 447 -14.55 -14.63 -7.33
C GLU A 447 -14.33 -16.12 -6.98
N TYR A 448 -14.97 -17.04 -7.71
CA TYR A 448 -14.84 -18.47 -7.47
C TYR A 448 -13.46 -19.01 -7.89
N ALA A 449 -12.96 -18.53 -9.02
CA ALA A 449 -11.60 -18.86 -9.45
C ALA A 449 -10.56 -18.30 -8.47
N LEU A 450 -10.79 -17.10 -7.92
CA LEU A 450 -9.92 -16.51 -6.89
C LEU A 450 -9.81 -17.39 -5.64
N ASP A 451 -10.93 -17.80 -5.07
CA ASP A 451 -10.95 -18.65 -3.87
C ASP A 451 -10.18 -19.96 -4.08
N LYS A 452 -10.34 -20.57 -5.26
CA LYS A 452 -9.62 -21.81 -5.62
C LYS A 452 -8.13 -21.58 -5.86
N ALA A 453 -7.78 -20.56 -6.65
CA ALA A 453 -6.38 -20.20 -6.92
C ALA A 453 -5.65 -19.93 -5.61
N PHE A 454 -6.27 -19.15 -4.72
CA PHE A 454 -5.73 -18.86 -3.40
C PHE A 454 -5.46 -20.14 -2.59
N GLU A 455 -6.41 -21.07 -2.50
CA GLU A 455 -6.20 -22.30 -1.74
C GLU A 455 -5.14 -23.23 -2.37
N ILE A 456 -5.01 -23.26 -3.70
CA ILE A 456 -3.93 -23.97 -4.39
C ILE A 456 -2.58 -23.34 -4.04
N PHE A 457 -2.40 -22.04 -4.27
CA PHE A 457 -1.12 -21.36 -4.05
C PHE A 457 -0.74 -21.31 -2.56
N LYS A 458 -1.70 -21.22 -1.66
CA LYS A 458 -1.47 -21.34 -0.21
C LYS A 458 -0.94 -22.71 0.20
N GLN A 459 -1.42 -23.79 -0.43
CA GLN A 459 -0.90 -25.14 -0.20
C GLN A 459 0.48 -25.31 -0.83
N ALA A 460 0.67 -24.80 -2.04
CA ALA A 460 1.96 -24.80 -2.73
C ALA A 460 3.03 -24.04 -1.94
N TYR A 461 2.72 -22.82 -1.45
CA TYR A 461 3.60 -22.00 -0.62
C TYR A 461 3.93 -22.63 0.74
N LYS A 462 3.00 -23.37 1.34
CA LYS A 462 3.28 -24.13 2.57
C LYS A 462 4.26 -25.29 2.33
N ARG A 463 4.22 -25.89 1.14
CA ARG A 463 5.10 -27.00 0.77
C ARG A 463 6.49 -26.51 0.38
N ASP A 464 6.54 -25.45 -0.42
CA ASP A 464 7.78 -24.82 -0.85
C ASP A 464 7.68 -23.29 -0.69
N PRO A 465 8.05 -22.76 0.49
CA PRO A 465 8.03 -21.31 0.73
C PRO A 465 9.21 -20.57 0.08
N HIS A 466 10.18 -21.31 -0.46
CA HIS A 466 11.39 -20.75 -1.07
C HIS A 466 11.25 -20.55 -2.58
N ASP A 467 10.33 -21.25 -3.23
CA ASP A 467 9.96 -20.97 -4.63
C ASP A 467 9.36 -19.54 -4.74
N PRO A 468 10.07 -18.62 -5.41
CA PRO A 468 9.64 -17.23 -5.49
C PRO A 468 8.46 -17.02 -6.44
N LEU A 469 8.25 -17.88 -7.45
CA LEU A 469 7.10 -17.78 -8.35
C LEU A 469 5.80 -18.14 -7.62
N ILE A 470 5.83 -19.21 -6.83
CA ILE A 470 4.70 -19.60 -5.98
C ILE A 470 4.40 -18.52 -4.94
N LYS A 471 5.45 -17.95 -4.34
CA LYS A 471 5.34 -16.81 -3.42
C LYS A 471 4.66 -15.62 -4.09
N ALA A 472 5.00 -15.31 -5.34
CA ALA A 472 4.40 -14.22 -6.10
C ALA A 472 2.91 -14.44 -6.39
N TYR A 473 2.51 -15.61 -6.91
CA TYR A 473 1.10 -15.92 -7.15
C TYR A 473 0.26 -15.97 -5.87
N TYR A 474 0.81 -16.53 -4.79
CA TYR A 474 0.15 -16.53 -3.48
C TYR A 474 -0.05 -15.11 -2.96
N ALA A 475 0.96 -14.25 -3.11
CA ALA A 475 0.90 -12.85 -2.74
C ALA A 475 -0.14 -12.08 -3.56
N ASP A 476 -0.20 -12.30 -4.87
CA ASP A 476 -1.17 -11.61 -5.71
C ASP A 476 -2.61 -12.05 -5.42
N CYS A 477 -2.83 -13.36 -5.16
CA CYS A 477 -4.12 -13.84 -4.66
C CYS A 477 -4.52 -13.17 -3.32
N LEU A 478 -3.55 -12.93 -2.41
CA LEU A 478 -3.83 -12.16 -1.19
C LEU A 478 -4.27 -10.74 -1.53
N CYS A 479 -3.63 -10.09 -2.50
CA CYS A 479 -4.01 -8.74 -2.91
C CYS A 479 -5.42 -8.69 -3.51
N LEU A 480 -5.76 -9.62 -4.40
CA LEU A 480 -7.11 -9.77 -4.97
C LEU A 480 -8.16 -10.05 -3.88
N LEU A 481 -7.85 -10.89 -2.89
CA LEU A 481 -8.71 -11.08 -1.71
C LEU A 481 -8.86 -9.82 -0.87
N GLY A 482 -7.80 -9.02 -0.77
CA GLY A 482 -7.80 -7.72 -0.12
C GLY A 482 -8.72 -6.74 -0.85
N LEU A 483 -8.57 -6.63 -2.18
CA LEU A 483 -9.39 -5.82 -3.07
C LEU A 483 -10.87 -6.18 -2.96
N ASN A 484 -11.16 -7.48 -2.86
CA ASN A 484 -12.51 -8.01 -2.70
C ASN A 484 -13.04 -7.96 -1.26
N SER A 485 -12.22 -7.52 -0.30
CA SER A 485 -12.62 -7.43 1.09
C SER A 485 -13.40 -6.15 1.36
N SER A 486 -14.59 -6.33 1.94
CA SER A 486 -15.37 -5.21 2.47
C SER A 486 -14.83 -4.61 3.77
N ASP A 487 -14.03 -5.39 4.50
CA ASP A 487 -13.44 -4.94 5.75
C ASP A 487 -12.13 -4.24 5.46
N THR A 488 -12.10 -2.92 5.65
CA THR A 488 -10.93 -2.08 5.42
C THR A 488 -9.69 -2.61 6.13
N SER A 489 -9.83 -3.14 7.36
CA SER A 489 -8.71 -3.73 8.11
C SER A 489 -8.14 -4.97 7.40
N THR A 490 -9.02 -5.86 6.95
CA THR A 490 -8.65 -7.06 6.19
C THR A 490 -8.03 -6.71 4.83
N MET A 491 -8.58 -5.73 4.11
CA MET A 491 -8.02 -5.19 2.87
C MET A 491 -6.57 -4.72 3.07
N PHE A 492 -6.33 -3.80 4.01
CA PHE A 492 -4.98 -3.28 4.28
C PHE A 492 -4.01 -4.36 4.75
N ARG A 493 -4.48 -5.29 5.59
CA ARG A 493 -3.65 -6.41 6.07
C ARG A 493 -3.21 -7.30 4.92
N HIS A 494 -4.13 -7.65 4.01
CA HIS A 494 -3.82 -8.50 2.87
C HIS A 494 -2.90 -7.81 1.87
N ALA A 495 -3.20 -6.56 1.49
CA ALA A 495 -2.34 -5.77 0.60
C ALA A 495 -0.92 -5.61 1.19
N SER A 496 -0.79 -5.23 2.46
CA SER A 496 0.52 -5.08 3.13
C SER A 496 1.31 -6.39 3.18
N HIS A 497 0.62 -7.53 3.31
CA HIS A 497 1.27 -8.84 3.30
C HIS A 497 1.68 -9.26 1.90
N ALA A 498 0.82 -9.04 0.90
CA ALA A 498 1.10 -9.29 -0.51
C ALA A 498 2.35 -8.53 -0.98
N ILE A 499 2.41 -7.22 -0.71
CA ILE A 499 3.55 -6.35 -1.07
C ILE A 499 4.87 -6.94 -0.55
N LYS A 500 4.93 -7.32 0.72
CA LYS A 500 6.13 -7.91 1.33
C LYS A 500 6.56 -9.21 0.65
N LEU A 501 5.60 -10.07 0.33
CA LEU A 501 5.88 -11.35 -0.32
C LEU A 501 6.34 -11.17 -1.77
N LEU A 502 5.77 -10.20 -2.50
CA LEU A 502 6.20 -9.87 -3.87
C LEU A 502 7.59 -9.26 -3.90
N ASP A 503 7.91 -8.36 -2.96
CA ASP A 503 9.27 -7.80 -2.84
C ASP A 503 10.28 -8.91 -2.55
N GLN A 504 9.97 -9.84 -1.65
CA GLN A 504 10.80 -11.02 -1.40
C GLN A 504 10.93 -11.93 -2.62
N ALA A 505 9.87 -12.10 -3.40
CA ALA A 505 9.90 -12.93 -4.60
C ALA A 505 10.84 -12.35 -5.66
N VAL A 506 10.73 -11.04 -5.97
CA VAL A 506 11.64 -10.38 -6.92
C VAL A 506 13.06 -10.36 -6.40
N ASN A 507 13.29 -10.08 -5.11
CA ASN A 507 14.65 -10.09 -4.55
C ASN A 507 15.31 -11.48 -4.64
N SER A 508 14.51 -12.56 -4.58
CA SER A 508 15.03 -13.92 -4.72
C SER A 508 15.38 -14.28 -6.17
N ARG A 509 14.67 -13.73 -7.16
CA ARG A 509 14.91 -13.93 -8.59
C ARG A 509 14.69 -12.61 -9.35
N PRO A 510 15.68 -11.70 -9.32
CA PRO A 510 15.52 -10.36 -9.87
C PRO A 510 15.40 -10.32 -11.39
N ASP A 511 15.72 -11.39 -12.11
CA ASP A 511 15.62 -11.44 -13.57
C ASP A 511 14.39 -12.18 -14.09
N ASP A 512 13.52 -12.66 -13.20
CA ASP A 512 12.31 -13.38 -13.59
C ASP A 512 11.20 -12.39 -14.01
N ILE A 513 10.96 -12.33 -15.32
CA ILE A 513 9.98 -11.43 -15.95
C ILE A 513 8.58 -11.67 -15.42
N THR A 514 8.19 -12.93 -15.17
CA THR A 514 6.84 -13.25 -14.67
C THR A 514 6.64 -12.72 -13.27
N ILE A 515 7.63 -12.87 -12.37
CA ILE A 515 7.54 -12.36 -11.00
C ILE A 515 7.47 -10.83 -11.00
N ARG A 516 8.29 -10.15 -11.82
CA ARG A 516 8.24 -8.70 -11.98
C ARG A 516 6.94 -8.22 -12.59
N PHE A 517 6.39 -8.94 -13.56
CA PHE A 517 5.10 -8.63 -14.17
C PHE A 517 4.00 -8.64 -13.11
N ILE A 518 3.94 -9.70 -12.28
CA ILE A 518 2.98 -9.81 -11.17
C ILE A 518 3.18 -8.66 -10.17
N ARG A 519 4.42 -8.38 -9.74
CA ARG A 519 4.69 -7.31 -8.78
C ARG A 519 4.40 -5.91 -9.35
N GLY A 520 4.72 -5.67 -10.61
CA GLY A 520 4.49 -4.42 -11.31
C GLY A 520 3.01 -4.10 -11.39
N TYR A 521 2.19 -5.05 -11.88
CA TYR A 521 0.74 -4.88 -11.93
C TYR A 521 0.11 -4.77 -10.54
N ASN A 522 0.56 -5.56 -9.58
CA ASN A 522 0.09 -5.44 -8.20
C ASN A 522 0.35 -4.03 -7.63
N SER A 523 1.57 -3.54 -7.83
CA SER A 523 2.02 -2.21 -7.36
C SER A 523 1.31 -1.07 -8.09
N TYR A 524 0.95 -1.25 -9.36
CA TYR A 524 0.20 -0.31 -10.17
C TYR A 524 -1.30 -0.26 -9.81
N GLN A 525 -1.90 -1.39 -9.45
CA GLN A 525 -3.33 -1.47 -9.15
C GLN A 525 -3.69 -0.98 -7.74
N ILE A 526 -2.75 -1.06 -6.79
CA ILE A 526 -3.01 -0.59 -5.43
C ILE A 526 -3.00 0.94 -5.36
N PRO A 527 -3.89 1.56 -4.55
CA PRO A 527 -3.99 3.01 -4.49
C PRO A 527 -2.69 3.69 -4.01
N GLU A 528 -2.12 4.54 -4.87
CA GLU A 528 -0.87 5.27 -4.62
C GLU A 528 -0.93 6.07 -3.30
N ALA A 529 -2.09 6.67 -3.05
CA ALA A 529 -2.36 7.51 -1.89
C ALA A 529 -2.07 6.85 -0.53
N PHE A 530 -2.10 5.51 -0.48
CA PHE A 530 -1.86 4.74 0.74
C PHE A 530 -0.56 3.95 0.72
N PHE A 531 -0.23 3.34 -0.41
CA PHE A 531 0.88 2.38 -0.46
C PHE A 531 2.15 2.97 -1.05
N ARG A 532 2.06 4.01 -1.87
CA ARG A 532 3.19 4.66 -2.54
C ARG A 532 4.05 3.69 -3.36
N ARG A 533 3.39 2.95 -4.26
CA ARG A 533 3.98 1.80 -4.97
C ARG A 533 4.10 2.01 -6.48
N THR A 534 3.67 3.16 -6.99
CA THR A 534 3.79 3.50 -8.41
C THR A 534 5.25 3.49 -8.86
N LEU A 535 6.20 3.95 -8.05
CA LEU A 535 7.62 3.88 -8.39
C LEU A 535 8.12 2.43 -8.55
N THR A 536 7.62 1.50 -7.73
CA THR A 536 7.95 0.08 -7.89
C THR A 536 7.37 -0.48 -9.19
N ALA A 537 6.14 -0.07 -9.56
CA ALA A 537 5.53 -0.45 -10.83
C ALA A 537 6.34 0.08 -12.02
N ILE A 538 6.75 1.36 -12.00
CA ILE A 538 7.63 1.95 -13.01
C ILE A 538 8.90 1.12 -13.17
N HIS A 539 9.59 0.82 -12.07
CA HIS A 539 10.84 0.05 -12.12
C HIS A 539 10.65 -1.34 -12.77
N ASP A 540 9.57 -2.05 -12.44
CA ASP A 540 9.29 -3.36 -13.02
C ASP A 540 8.84 -3.27 -14.48
N PHE A 541 7.96 -2.33 -14.84
CA PHE A 541 7.52 -2.11 -16.21
C PHE A 541 8.68 -1.68 -17.12
N SER A 542 9.51 -0.72 -16.70
CA SER A 542 10.70 -0.30 -17.47
C SER A 542 11.68 -1.45 -17.66
N TYR A 543 11.87 -2.31 -16.65
CA TYR A 543 12.68 -3.53 -16.80
C TYR A 543 12.10 -4.47 -17.86
N ILE A 544 10.78 -4.74 -17.81
CA ILE A 544 10.14 -5.66 -18.75
C ILE A 544 10.15 -5.11 -20.19
N VAL A 545 9.86 -3.81 -20.37
CA VAL A 545 9.95 -3.11 -21.66
C VAL A 545 11.34 -3.25 -22.26
N ARG A 546 12.39 -2.95 -21.47
CA ARG A 546 13.77 -3.10 -21.92
C ARG A 546 14.10 -4.55 -22.31
N ARG A 547 13.69 -5.54 -21.51
CA ARG A 547 13.94 -6.95 -21.81
C ARG A 547 13.22 -7.40 -23.08
N TYR A 548 12.01 -6.91 -23.35
CA TYR A 548 11.30 -7.17 -24.61
C TYR A 548 12.00 -6.55 -25.81
N GLU A 549 12.49 -5.31 -25.69
CA GLU A 549 13.23 -4.64 -26.75
C GLU A 549 14.55 -5.37 -27.07
N GLU A 550 15.15 -6.04 -26.07
CA GLU A 550 16.30 -6.93 -26.24
C GLU A 550 15.91 -8.30 -26.85
N ASP A 551 14.77 -8.87 -26.46
CA ASP A 551 14.25 -10.16 -26.95
C ASP A 551 12.70 -10.17 -26.97
N SER A 552 12.14 -9.99 -28.17
CA SER A 552 10.70 -9.95 -28.40
C SER A 552 9.98 -11.28 -28.18
N SER A 553 10.71 -12.40 -28.02
CA SER A 553 10.08 -13.71 -27.75
C SER A 553 9.61 -13.89 -26.30
N LEU A 554 10.04 -12.99 -25.39
CA LEU A 554 9.80 -13.10 -23.95
C LEU A 554 8.35 -12.88 -23.54
N LEU A 555 7.59 -12.10 -24.32
CA LEU A 555 6.17 -11.83 -24.09
C LEU A 555 5.46 -11.56 -25.41
N PRO A 556 4.13 -11.78 -25.48
CA PRO A 556 3.35 -11.38 -26.65
C PRO A 556 3.39 -9.87 -26.86
N GLU A 557 3.42 -9.44 -28.11
CA GLU A 557 3.47 -8.03 -28.52
C GLU A 557 2.31 -7.19 -27.92
N GLU A 558 1.11 -7.75 -27.85
CA GLU A 558 -0.04 -7.10 -27.19
C GLU A 558 0.22 -6.79 -25.71
N THR A 559 1.00 -7.66 -25.03
CA THR A 559 1.39 -7.45 -23.63
C THR A 559 2.40 -6.31 -23.53
N TYR A 560 3.33 -6.21 -24.48
CA TYR A 560 4.32 -5.14 -24.54
C TYR A 560 3.64 -3.78 -24.67
N TRP A 561 2.70 -3.64 -25.61
CA TRP A 561 1.94 -2.41 -25.81
C TRP A 561 1.14 -2.01 -24.57
N GLN A 562 0.54 -2.98 -23.89
CA GLN A 562 -0.15 -2.75 -22.64
C GLN A 562 0.80 -2.23 -21.56
N ILE A 563 1.97 -2.86 -21.39
CA ILE A 563 2.96 -2.43 -20.39
C ILE A 563 3.48 -1.02 -20.72
N LEU A 564 3.70 -0.67 -21.99
CA LEU A 564 4.06 0.69 -22.39
C LEU A 564 2.98 1.71 -22.02
N TYR A 565 1.72 1.39 -22.30
CA TYR A 565 0.60 2.25 -21.91
C TYR A 565 0.54 2.47 -20.40
N ASP A 566 0.59 1.37 -19.63
CA ASP A 566 0.54 1.38 -18.17
C ASP A 566 1.78 2.04 -17.55
N LEU A 567 2.95 1.94 -18.18
CA LEU A 567 4.18 2.64 -17.77
C LEU A 567 4.03 4.16 -17.95
N GLY A 568 3.49 4.61 -19.08
CA GLY A 568 3.21 6.03 -19.29
C GLY A 568 2.19 6.57 -18.28
N ASP A 569 1.14 5.81 -17.95
CA ASP A 569 0.19 6.18 -16.88
C ASP A 569 0.87 6.19 -15.51
N ALA A 570 1.75 5.24 -15.22
CA ALA A 570 2.50 5.20 -13.97
C ALA A 570 3.44 6.41 -13.82
N TYR A 571 4.09 6.87 -14.88
CA TYR A 571 4.85 8.12 -14.89
C TYR A 571 3.94 9.34 -14.63
N ASP A 572 2.80 9.44 -15.32
CA ASP A 572 1.85 10.52 -15.13
C ASP A 572 1.28 10.58 -13.70
N ARG A 573 1.06 9.42 -13.05
CA ARG A 573 0.65 9.35 -11.63
C ARG A 573 1.65 9.97 -10.66
N LEU A 574 2.92 10.06 -11.03
CA LEU A 574 3.98 10.70 -10.24
C LEU A 574 4.35 12.09 -10.75
N ASP A 575 3.51 12.69 -11.60
CA ASP A 575 3.74 13.98 -12.25
C ASP A 575 5.02 14.02 -13.12
N MET A 576 5.47 12.85 -13.61
CA MET A 576 6.62 12.70 -14.52
C MET A 576 6.17 12.82 -15.98
N SER A 577 5.75 14.03 -16.36
CA SER A 577 5.06 14.28 -17.64
C SER A 577 5.92 14.01 -18.87
N GLU A 578 7.22 14.33 -18.83
CA GLU A 578 8.14 14.13 -19.96
C GLU A 578 8.35 12.63 -20.24
N GLU A 579 8.56 11.83 -19.19
CA GLU A 579 8.74 10.38 -19.30
C GLU A 579 7.43 9.69 -19.73
N SER A 580 6.29 10.18 -19.23
CA SER A 580 4.97 9.70 -19.66
C SER A 580 4.75 9.95 -21.15
N GLN A 581 4.95 11.18 -21.62
CA GLN A 581 4.82 11.54 -23.04
C GLN A 581 5.80 10.76 -23.91
N SER A 582 7.06 10.66 -23.51
CA SER A 582 8.07 9.87 -24.23
C SER A 582 7.65 8.41 -24.37
N THR A 583 7.12 7.81 -23.30
CA THR A 583 6.64 6.42 -23.30
C THR A 583 5.42 6.25 -24.22
N TRP A 584 4.46 7.16 -24.16
CA TRP A 584 3.28 7.12 -25.03
C TRP A 584 3.59 7.44 -26.49
N LEU A 585 4.55 8.32 -26.76
CA LEU A 585 5.05 8.57 -28.13
C LEU A 585 5.64 7.29 -28.72
N LYS A 586 6.38 6.47 -27.95
CA LYS A 586 6.81 5.15 -28.45
C LYS A 586 5.61 4.30 -28.88
N LEU A 587 4.51 4.34 -28.12
CA LEU A 587 3.30 3.58 -28.43
C LEU A 587 2.50 4.14 -29.63
N SER A 588 2.56 5.45 -29.89
CA SER A 588 1.89 6.05 -31.05
C SER A 588 2.52 5.68 -32.39
N HIS A 589 3.80 5.28 -32.39
CA HIS A 589 4.47 4.73 -33.58
C HIS A 589 4.02 3.29 -33.91
N CYS A 590 3.30 2.63 -33.00
CA CYS A 590 2.72 1.32 -33.26
C CYS A 590 1.34 1.49 -33.94
N GLU A 591 1.30 1.37 -35.27
CA GLU A 591 0.05 1.45 -36.04
C GLU A 591 -0.94 0.34 -35.65
N ASN A 592 -2.23 0.67 -35.57
CA ASN A 592 -3.36 -0.26 -35.33
C ASN A 592 -3.42 -0.96 -33.96
N THR A 593 -2.81 -0.39 -32.91
CA THR A 593 -3.00 -0.94 -31.56
C THR A 593 -4.30 -0.43 -30.92
N PRO A 594 -4.95 -1.19 -30.01
CA PRO A 594 -6.10 -0.67 -29.27
C PRO A 594 -5.74 0.52 -28.36
N TYR A 595 -4.45 0.78 -28.16
CA TYR A 595 -3.92 1.85 -27.32
C TYR A 595 -3.58 3.13 -28.09
N SER A 596 -3.37 3.07 -29.42
CA SER A 596 -2.96 4.25 -30.21
C SER A 596 -3.98 5.38 -30.11
N ASN A 597 -5.28 5.04 -30.14
CA ASN A 597 -6.37 6.02 -30.01
C ASN A 597 -6.41 6.64 -28.61
N ALA A 598 -6.22 5.83 -27.56
CA ALA A 598 -6.19 6.31 -26.18
C ALA A 598 -4.98 7.24 -25.97
N VAL A 599 -3.83 6.88 -26.52
CA VAL A 599 -2.62 7.71 -26.46
C VAL A 599 -2.79 8.99 -27.26
N SER A 600 -3.37 8.96 -28.46
CA SER A 600 -3.61 10.19 -29.24
C SER A 600 -4.52 11.15 -28.50
N GLU A 601 -5.51 10.63 -27.76
CA GLU A 601 -6.41 11.45 -26.92
C GLU A 601 -5.70 12.02 -25.69
N LEU A 602 -4.75 11.28 -25.10
CA LEU A 602 -3.93 11.73 -23.97
C LEU A 602 -2.86 12.76 -24.37
N LEU A 603 -2.31 12.62 -25.59
CA LEU A 603 -1.31 13.51 -26.16
C LEU A 603 -1.93 14.72 -26.87
N ASP A 604 -3.26 14.82 -26.92
CA ASP A 604 -3.94 15.91 -27.63
C ASP A 604 -3.64 17.27 -26.96
N GLU A 605 -2.69 17.99 -27.54
CA GLU A 605 -2.28 19.34 -27.13
C GLU A 605 -3.43 20.35 -27.23
N ASP A 606 -4.47 20.07 -28.00
CA ASP A 606 -5.62 20.97 -28.15
C ASP A 606 -6.40 21.11 -26.83
N LEU A 607 -6.28 20.14 -25.91
CA LEU A 607 -6.78 20.29 -24.54
C LEU A 607 -6.01 21.35 -23.75
N GLU A 608 -4.77 21.69 -24.12
CA GLU A 608 -3.97 22.74 -23.47
C GLU A 608 -4.35 24.16 -23.91
N ASN A 609 -4.92 24.32 -25.10
CA ASN A 609 -5.21 25.64 -25.69
C ASN A 609 -6.67 26.20 -25.63
N PRO A 610 -7.67 25.66 -24.92
CA PRO A 610 -9.02 26.21 -24.98
C PRO A 610 -9.14 27.58 -24.30
N LEU A 611 -8.20 27.97 -23.43
CA LEU A 611 -8.30 29.16 -22.58
C LEU A 611 -7.82 30.46 -23.20
N THR A 612 -6.96 30.42 -24.23
CA THR A 612 -6.43 31.64 -24.88
C THR A 612 -7.52 32.40 -25.64
N ALA A 613 -8.65 31.76 -25.93
CA ALA A 613 -9.83 32.38 -26.55
C ALA A 613 -10.95 32.78 -25.56
N THR A 614 -10.80 32.57 -24.25
CA THR A 614 -11.94 32.63 -23.30
C THR A 614 -12.28 34.00 -22.71
N THR A 615 -11.56 35.07 -23.05
CA THR A 615 -11.79 36.38 -22.41
C THR A 615 -13.13 37.03 -22.75
N ASP A 616 -13.80 36.60 -23.83
CA ASP A 616 -15.04 37.22 -24.33
C ASP A 616 -16.27 36.29 -24.36
N LEU A 617 -16.20 35.11 -23.74
CA LEU A 617 -17.32 34.15 -23.76
C LEU A 617 -18.47 34.57 -22.85
N THR A 618 -19.72 34.36 -23.29
CA THR A 618 -20.90 34.58 -22.45
C THR A 618 -20.99 33.55 -21.31
N PRO A 619 -21.74 33.81 -20.23
CA PRO A 619 -21.94 32.83 -19.16
C PRO A 619 -22.44 31.46 -19.67
N GLU A 620 -23.30 31.44 -20.68
CA GLU A 620 -23.82 30.22 -21.31
C GLU A 620 -22.76 29.48 -22.12
N GLU A 621 -21.87 30.19 -22.82
CA GLU A 621 -20.76 29.60 -23.56
C GLU A 621 -19.71 29.01 -22.62
N LEU A 622 -19.40 29.72 -21.53
CA LEU A 622 -18.55 29.20 -20.45
C LEU A 622 -19.15 27.94 -19.83
N LEU A 623 -20.47 27.93 -19.58
CA LEU A 623 -21.14 26.74 -19.05
C LEU A 623 -21.07 25.57 -20.03
N ARG A 624 -21.35 25.79 -21.33
CA ARG A 624 -21.30 24.76 -22.36
C ARG A 624 -19.90 24.15 -22.48
N GLU A 625 -18.88 24.99 -22.55
CA GLU A 625 -17.49 24.53 -22.65
C GLU A 625 -17.04 23.84 -21.36
N GLY A 626 -17.45 24.35 -20.21
CA GLY A 626 -17.19 23.71 -18.92
C GLY A 626 -17.82 22.32 -18.81
N ILE A 627 -19.03 22.11 -19.35
CA ILE A 627 -19.68 20.79 -19.42
C ILE A 627 -18.92 19.86 -20.38
N ARG A 628 -18.51 20.34 -21.55
CA ARG A 628 -17.72 19.55 -22.50
C ARG A 628 -16.42 19.04 -21.85
N LEU A 629 -15.67 19.94 -21.21
CA LEU A 629 -14.44 19.58 -20.48
C LEU A 629 -14.72 18.65 -19.29
N HIS A 630 -15.87 18.81 -18.63
CA HIS A 630 -16.30 17.92 -17.55
C HIS A 630 -16.57 16.50 -18.06
N GLU A 631 -17.15 16.33 -19.24
CA GLU A 631 -17.35 15.00 -19.83
C GLU A 631 -16.02 14.29 -20.11
N PHE A 632 -15.02 15.00 -20.63
CA PHE A 632 -13.64 14.48 -20.72
C PHE A 632 -13.05 14.17 -19.33
N ALA A 633 -13.32 15.00 -18.33
CA ALA A 633 -12.85 14.73 -16.97
C ALA A 633 -13.46 13.43 -16.40
N VAL A 634 -14.74 13.15 -16.69
CA VAL A 634 -15.43 11.93 -16.26
C VAL A 634 -14.83 10.67 -16.90
N THR A 635 -14.28 10.77 -18.12
CA THR A 635 -13.59 9.65 -18.77
C THR A 635 -12.19 9.39 -18.21
N GLY A 636 -11.69 10.26 -17.33
CA GLY A 636 -10.41 10.09 -16.63
C GLY A 636 -9.34 11.12 -16.98
N HIS A 637 -9.63 12.11 -17.84
CA HIS A 637 -8.66 13.12 -18.24
C HIS A 637 -8.36 14.12 -17.11
N LYS A 638 -7.22 13.95 -16.43
CA LYS A 638 -6.81 14.79 -15.30
C LYS A 638 -6.70 16.27 -15.66
N LYS A 639 -6.09 16.59 -16.81
CA LYS A 639 -5.95 17.97 -17.30
C LYS A 639 -7.33 18.58 -17.59
N ALA A 640 -8.22 17.84 -18.23
CA ALA A 640 -9.60 18.28 -18.48
C ALA A 640 -10.35 18.51 -17.16
N SER A 641 -10.10 17.72 -16.11
CA SER A 641 -10.72 17.94 -14.80
C SER A 641 -10.34 19.28 -14.17
N ALA A 642 -9.07 19.67 -14.23
CA ALA A 642 -8.62 20.97 -13.71
C ALA A 642 -9.24 22.12 -14.51
N LYS A 643 -9.21 22.01 -15.84
CA LYS A 643 -9.78 23.03 -16.74
C LYS A 643 -11.29 23.15 -16.64
N ALA A 644 -12.00 22.03 -16.56
CA ALA A 644 -13.44 22.00 -16.33
C ALA A 644 -13.80 22.75 -15.04
N TYR A 645 -13.06 22.51 -13.96
CA TYR A 645 -13.26 23.23 -12.70
C TYR A 645 -13.03 24.75 -12.86
N GLU A 646 -11.95 25.17 -13.52
CA GLU A 646 -11.67 26.59 -13.76
C GLU A 646 -12.75 27.28 -14.62
N VAL A 647 -13.13 26.67 -15.74
CA VAL A 647 -14.14 27.22 -16.66
C VAL A 647 -15.52 27.26 -15.99
N LEU A 648 -15.91 26.19 -15.28
CA LEU A 648 -17.18 26.15 -14.54
C LEU A 648 -17.20 27.12 -13.34
N LEU A 649 -16.04 27.41 -12.74
CA LEU A 649 -15.93 28.43 -11.70
C LEU A 649 -16.20 29.82 -12.28
N LYS A 650 -15.64 30.14 -13.44
CA LYS A 650 -15.94 31.39 -14.17
C LYS A 650 -17.42 31.46 -14.57
N ALA A 651 -17.98 30.37 -15.11
CA ALA A 651 -19.40 30.30 -15.46
C ALA A 651 -20.31 30.58 -14.25
N HIS A 652 -20.00 29.98 -13.09
CA HIS A 652 -20.75 30.20 -11.86
C HIS A 652 -20.56 31.60 -11.28
N GLN A 653 -19.38 32.22 -11.43
CA GLN A 653 -19.17 33.60 -10.99
C GLN A 653 -19.91 34.61 -11.87
N ALA A 654 -19.98 34.34 -13.18
CA ALA A 654 -20.70 35.17 -14.12
C ALA A 654 -22.22 35.08 -13.92
N ASP A 655 -22.74 33.92 -13.51
CA ASP A 655 -24.12 33.73 -13.08
C ASP A 655 -24.23 32.87 -11.81
N ILE A 656 -24.18 33.55 -10.65
CA ILE A 656 -24.26 32.92 -9.32
C ILE A 656 -25.65 32.31 -9.06
N THR A 657 -26.66 32.77 -9.79
CA THR A 657 -28.05 32.33 -9.61
C THR A 657 -28.33 31.01 -10.33
N ASN A 658 -27.55 30.69 -11.37
CA ASN A 658 -27.69 29.45 -12.13
C ASN A 658 -27.32 28.20 -11.30
N PRO A 659 -28.30 27.35 -10.94
CA PRO A 659 -28.05 26.15 -10.16
C PRO A 659 -27.28 25.09 -10.97
N LEU A 660 -27.44 25.05 -12.30
CA LEU A 660 -26.77 24.09 -13.16
C LEU A 660 -25.26 24.32 -13.17
N ALA A 661 -24.83 25.58 -13.32
CA ALA A 661 -23.42 25.96 -13.23
C ALA A 661 -22.80 25.58 -11.88
N GLN A 662 -23.52 25.83 -10.77
CA GLN A 662 -23.07 25.42 -9.43
C GLN A 662 -22.98 23.89 -9.28
N GLY A 663 -23.93 23.15 -9.87
CA GLY A 663 -23.94 21.69 -9.86
C GLY A 663 -22.72 21.11 -10.57
N TYR A 664 -22.47 21.53 -11.82
CA TYR A 664 -21.30 21.11 -12.58
C TYR A 664 -19.99 21.55 -11.93
N LEU A 665 -19.91 22.76 -11.36
CA LEU A 665 -18.76 23.18 -10.55
C LEU A 665 -18.51 22.24 -9.35
N GLY A 666 -19.58 21.82 -8.67
CA GLY A 666 -19.49 20.84 -7.60
C GLY A 666 -19.01 19.47 -8.07
N SER A 667 -19.46 19.03 -9.24
CA SER A 667 -19.06 17.75 -9.84
C SER A 667 -17.62 17.77 -10.33
N SER A 668 -17.19 18.81 -11.05
CA SER A 668 -15.80 18.97 -11.49
C SER A 668 -14.85 19.11 -10.31
N LEU A 669 -15.27 19.77 -9.22
CA LEU A 669 -14.49 19.82 -7.98
C LEU A 669 -14.33 18.43 -7.34
N ALA A 670 -15.36 17.59 -7.39
CA ALA A 670 -15.24 16.22 -6.91
C ALA A 670 -14.25 15.45 -7.80
N ILE A 671 -14.44 15.44 -9.12
CA ILE A 671 -13.55 14.74 -10.07
C ILE A 671 -12.10 15.22 -9.94
N LEU A 672 -11.87 16.52 -9.74
CA LEU A 672 -10.54 17.09 -9.50
C LEU A 672 -9.86 16.47 -8.27
N GLY A 673 -10.65 16.12 -7.25
CA GLY A 673 -10.19 15.37 -6.10
C GLY A 673 -9.70 13.96 -6.44
N GLN A 674 -10.25 13.29 -7.46
CA GLN A 674 -9.80 11.94 -7.87
C GLN A 674 -8.38 11.95 -8.42
N GLY A 675 -7.94 13.06 -9.02
CA GLY A 675 -6.57 13.23 -9.50
C GLY A 675 -5.55 13.55 -8.40
N LYS A 676 -5.96 13.67 -7.13
CA LYS A 676 -5.05 13.99 -6.02
C LYS A 676 -4.41 12.73 -5.44
N THR A 677 -3.13 12.83 -5.10
CA THR A 677 -2.36 11.75 -4.46
C THR A 677 -2.56 11.70 -2.95
N ASP A 678 -2.87 12.82 -2.29
CA ASP A 678 -3.16 12.85 -0.85
C ASP A 678 -4.61 12.43 -0.57
N PRO A 679 -4.86 11.32 0.18
CA PRO A 679 -6.21 10.93 0.56
C PRO A 679 -7.03 12.07 1.19
N ALA A 680 -6.40 12.92 2.01
CA ALA A 680 -7.10 14.01 2.68
C ALA A 680 -7.63 15.04 1.68
N GLU A 681 -6.86 15.34 0.63
CA GLU A 681 -7.30 16.21 -0.46
C GLU A 681 -8.41 15.56 -1.28
N ILE A 682 -8.31 14.26 -1.61
CA ILE A 682 -9.36 13.52 -2.32
C ILE A 682 -10.69 13.68 -1.57
N TYR A 683 -10.70 13.41 -0.25
CA TYR A 683 -11.90 13.54 0.57
C TYR A 683 -12.39 14.98 0.68
N HIS A 684 -11.49 15.94 0.88
CA HIS A 684 -11.84 17.35 0.98
C HIS A 684 -12.59 17.83 -0.26
N HIS A 685 -12.02 17.56 -1.44
CA HIS A 685 -12.58 17.94 -2.73
C HIS A 685 -13.91 17.23 -2.99
N PHE A 686 -13.98 15.92 -2.74
CA PHE A 686 -15.22 15.14 -2.88
C PHE A 686 -16.35 15.70 -2.01
N PHE A 687 -16.14 15.87 -0.71
CA PHE A 687 -17.21 16.34 0.18
C PHE A 687 -17.62 17.78 -0.10
N LYS A 688 -16.66 18.64 -0.49
CA LYS A 688 -16.94 20.01 -0.90
C LYS A 688 -17.75 20.05 -2.19
N GLY A 689 -17.38 19.23 -3.19
CA GLY A 689 -18.11 19.07 -4.44
C GLY A 689 -19.54 18.56 -4.21
N MET A 690 -19.69 17.50 -3.42
CA MET A 690 -20.99 16.94 -3.01
C MET A 690 -21.88 17.96 -2.29
N LYS A 691 -21.29 18.84 -1.47
CA LYS A 691 -22.02 19.93 -0.80
C LYS A 691 -22.55 20.94 -1.84
N GLN A 692 -21.74 21.32 -2.82
CA GLN A 692 -22.13 22.25 -3.89
C GLN A 692 -23.28 21.69 -4.74
N ILE A 693 -23.19 20.41 -5.15
CA ILE A 693 -24.27 19.76 -5.94
C ILE A 693 -25.58 19.75 -5.15
N LYS A 694 -25.55 19.43 -3.84
CA LYS A 694 -26.76 19.45 -3.00
C LYS A 694 -27.34 20.86 -2.83
N GLN A 695 -26.50 21.88 -2.75
CA GLN A 695 -26.95 23.27 -2.71
C GLN A 695 -27.60 23.68 -4.04
N ALA A 696 -27.06 23.26 -5.16
CA ALA A 696 -27.66 23.45 -6.48
C ALA A 696 -29.04 22.77 -6.58
N ILE A 697 -29.15 21.51 -6.15
CA ILE A 697 -30.44 20.79 -6.10
C ILE A 697 -31.46 21.50 -5.19
N ALA A 698 -31.01 22.05 -4.07
CA ALA A 698 -31.91 22.79 -3.17
C ALA A 698 -32.46 24.09 -3.80
N LYS A 699 -31.70 24.70 -4.72
CA LYS A 699 -32.15 25.88 -5.49
C LYS A 699 -33.14 25.51 -6.59
N ASP A 700 -32.96 24.35 -7.23
CA ASP A 700 -33.84 23.84 -8.28
C ASP A 700 -34.11 22.33 -8.12
N PRO A 701 -35.08 21.95 -7.27
CA PRO A 701 -35.35 20.55 -6.93
C PRO A 701 -35.95 19.72 -8.07
N HIS A 702 -36.39 20.36 -9.15
CA HIS A 702 -37.00 19.69 -10.30
C HIS A 702 -36.02 19.50 -11.46
N ASN A 703 -34.77 19.94 -11.30
CA ASN A 703 -33.73 19.78 -12.30
C ASN A 703 -33.08 18.39 -12.21
N TYR A 704 -33.59 17.46 -13.01
CA TYR A 704 -33.13 16.08 -13.01
C TYR A 704 -31.68 15.91 -13.47
N THR A 705 -31.11 16.86 -14.23
CA THR A 705 -29.69 16.86 -14.59
C THR A 705 -28.81 16.99 -13.35
N LEU A 706 -29.19 17.83 -12.37
CA LEU A 706 -28.45 17.95 -11.11
C LEU A 706 -28.51 16.66 -10.26
N HIS A 707 -29.66 15.99 -10.26
CA HIS A 707 -29.84 14.70 -9.59
C HIS A 707 -29.01 13.59 -10.27
N LEU A 708 -28.98 13.57 -11.61
CA LEU A 708 -28.15 12.67 -12.39
C LEU A 708 -26.67 12.91 -12.12
N LEU A 709 -26.24 14.17 -12.08
CA LEU A 709 -24.88 14.55 -11.76
C LEU A 709 -24.46 14.10 -10.36
N LEU A 710 -25.35 14.26 -9.36
CA LEU A 710 -25.15 13.74 -8.01
C LEU A 710 -24.99 12.21 -8.03
N ALA A 711 -25.86 11.51 -8.74
CA ALA A 711 -25.81 10.05 -8.84
C ALA A 711 -24.52 9.57 -9.52
N LYS A 712 -24.10 10.19 -10.64
CA LYS A 712 -22.85 9.90 -11.35
C LYS A 712 -21.64 10.11 -10.43
N VAL A 713 -21.53 11.26 -9.76
CA VAL A 713 -20.44 11.51 -8.80
C VAL A 713 -20.43 10.46 -7.70
N MET A 714 -21.57 10.13 -7.10
CA MET A 714 -21.57 9.11 -6.06
C MET A 714 -21.26 7.69 -6.58
N TYR A 715 -21.63 7.38 -7.82
CA TYR A 715 -21.40 6.07 -8.44
C TYR A 715 -19.94 5.84 -8.80
N HIS A 716 -19.25 6.86 -9.34
CA HIS A 716 -17.85 6.78 -9.73
C HIS A 716 -16.88 6.69 -8.55
N TYR A 717 -17.29 7.14 -7.36
CA TYR A 717 -16.49 6.94 -6.16
C TYR A 717 -16.71 5.54 -5.59
N SER A 718 -15.59 4.85 -5.36
CA SER A 718 -15.58 3.45 -4.94
C SER A 718 -16.48 3.19 -3.70
N PRO A 719 -17.36 2.17 -3.75
CA PRO A 719 -18.20 1.76 -2.63
C PRO A 719 -17.42 1.40 -1.36
N SER A 720 -16.18 0.92 -1.51
CA SER A 720 -15.30 0.55 -0.40
C SER A 720 -14.90 1.75 0.45
N PHE A 721 -14.88 2.95 -0.15
CA PHE A 721 -14.56 4.19 0.55
C PHE A 721 -15.79 4.91 1.11
N PHE A 722 -16.97 4.73 0.50
CA PHE A 722 -18.20 5.36 0.95
C PHE A 722 -19.33 4.34 1.12
N GLN A 723 -19.81 4.16 2.34
CA GLN A 723 -21.01 3.35 2.68
C GLN A 723 -22.33 3.98 2.16
N GLY A 724 -22.29 4.65 1.02
CA GLY A 724 -23.35 5.48 0.46
C GLY A 724 -24.35 4.76 -0.44
N ASN A 725 -24.24 3.44 -0.63
CA ASN A 725 -25.07 2.69 -1.58
C ASN A 725 -26.57 2.97 -1.43
N ASP A 726 -27.09 3.09 -0.20
CA ASP A 726 -28.49 3.40 0.05
C ASP A 726 -28.92 4.77 -0.51
N LYS A 727 -28.04 5.77 -0.43
CA LYS A 727 -28.29 7.12 -0.94
C LYS A 727 -28.27 7.13 -2.46
N ILE A 728 -27.30 6.46 -3.08
CA ILE A 728 -27.21 6.31 -4.55
C ILE A 728 -28.43 5.57 -5.09
N LEU A 729 -28.78 4.44 -4.47
CA LEU A 729 -29.96 3.65 -4.82
C LEU A 729 -31.24 4.48 -4.74
N LYS A 730 -31.37 5.36 -3.74
CA LYS A 730 -32.52 6.27 -3.62
C LYS A 730 -32.56 7.26 -4.79
N GLU A 731 -31.42 7.84 -5.13
CA GLU A 731 -31.29 8.83 -6.21
C GLU A 731 -31.58 8.22 -7.58
N LEU A 732 -30.94 7.10 -7.93
CA LEU A 732 -31.16 6.39 -9.19
C LEU A 732 -32.61 5.90 -9.34
N LYS A 733 -33.25 5.46 -8.25
CA LYS A 733 -34.69 5.12 -8.26
C LYS A 733 -35.57 6.33 -8.55
N SER A 734 -35.23 7.50 -7.97
CA SER A 734 -35.96 8.75 -8.22
C SER A 734 -35.86 9.14 -9.69
N LEU A 735 -34.64 9.12 -10.26
CA LEU A 735 -34.38 9.41 -11.67
C LEU A 735 -35.12 8.44 -12.61
N LYS A 736 -35.05 7.14 -12.32
CA LYS A 736 -35.80 6.12 -13.06
C LYS A 736 -37.30 6.41 -13.07
N LEU A 737 -37.89 6.73 -11.91
CA LEU A 737 -39.32 7.03 -11.79
C LEU A 737 -39.70 8.34 -12.48
N ALA A 738 -38.80 9.32 -12.51
CA ALA A 738 -39.01 10.57 -13.22
C ALA A 738 -39.12 10.34 -14.74
N TYR A 739 -38.15 9.60 -15.32
CA TYR A 739 -38.17 9.25 -16.74
C TYR A 739 -39.39 8.40 -17.13
N GLU A 740 -39.78 7.45 -16.26
CA GLU A 740 -40.97 6.61 -16.50
C GLU A 740 -42.29 7.40 -16.46
N ARG A 741 -42.30 8.59 -15.86
CA ARG A 741 -43.46 9.50 -15.88
C ARG A 741 -43.41 10.45 -17.07
N ASP A 742 -42.21 10.90 -17.42
CA ASP A 742 -41.98 11.86 -18.50
C ASP A 742 -40.65 11.52 -19.22
N HIS A 743 -40.77 10.98 -20.42
CA HIS A 743 -39.64 10.58 -21.25
C HIS A 743 -38.84 11.77 -21.81
N SER A 744 -39.30 13.01 -21.64
CA SER A 744 -38.58 14.21 -22.08
C SER A 744 -37.54 14.72 -21.08
N VAL A 745 -37.51 14.14 -19.87
CA VAL A 745 -36.66 14.60 -18.76
C VAL A 745 -35.15 14.49 -19.06
N PHE A 746 -34.72 13.44 -19.76
CA PHE A 746 -33.37 13.28 -20.31
C PHE A 746 -33.39 12.28 -21.49
N PRO A 747 -32.32 12.19 -22.32
CA PRO A 747 -32.27 11.26 -23.44
C PRO A 747 -32.42 9.78 -23.01
N GLU A 748 -32.92 8.93 -23.91
CA GLU A 748 -33.11 7.51 -23.66
C GLU A 748 -31.81 6.80 -23.25
N GLU A 749 -30.67 7.21 -23.82
CA GLU A 749 -29.35 6.68 -23.49
C GLU A 749 -29.00 6.84 -22.00
N GLU A 750 -29.33 7.99 -21.40
CA GLU A 750 -29.13 8.23 -19.97
C GLU A 750 -30.06 7.35 -19.12
N TYR A 751 -31.28 7.06 -19.59
CA TYR A 751 -32.18 6.11 -18.92
C TYR A 751 -31.62 4.69 -18.91
N LEU A 752 -31.07 4.23 -20.05
CA LEU A 752 -30.43 2.92 -20.16
C LEU A 752 -29.23 2.83 -19.20
N GLN A 753 -28.41 3.89 -19.12
CA GLN A 753 -27.31 3.97 -18.16
C GLN A 753 -27.79 3.93 -16.71
N ILE A 754 -28.83 4.69 -16.35
CA ILE A 754 -29.43 4.67 -15.00
C ILE A 754 -29.92 3.26 -14.63
N LEU A 755 -30.54 2.52 -15.56
CA LEU A 755 -30.99 1.16 -15.31
C LEU A 755 -29.81 0.20 -15.07
N TYR A 756 -28.73 0.36 -15.84
CA TYR A 756 -27.50 -0.40 -15.65
C TYR A 756 -26.87 -0.11 -14.28
N ASP A 757 -26.65 1.17 -13.96
CA ASP A 757 -26.03 1.62 -12.71
C ASP A 757 -26.86 1.20 -11.49
N LEU A 758 -28.20 1.27 -11.60
CA LEU A 758 -29.11 0.83 -10.55
C LEU A 758 -28.99 -0.69 -10.32
N GLY A 759 -28.86 -1.47 -11.40
CA GLY A 759 -28.63 -2.91 -11.33
C GLY A 759 -27.29 -3.24 -10.64
N ALA A 760 -26.21 -2.57 -11.04
CA ALA A 760 -24.90 -2.71 -10.42
C ALA A 760 -24.92 -2.31 -8.94
N CYS A 761 -25.59 -1.22 -8.56
CA CYS A 761 -25.76 -0.82 -7.17
C CYS A 761 -26.55 -1.85 -6.35
N TYR A 762 -27.58 -2.48 -6.92
CA TYR A 762 -28.31 -3.55 -6.23
C TYR A 762 -27.45 -4.80 -6.05
N GLN A 763 -26.66 -5.16 -7.06
CA GLN A 763 -25.74 -6.29 -6.98
C GLN A 763 -24.72 -6.06 -5.85
N ARG A 764 -24.09 -4.88 -5.81
CA ARG A 764 -23.16 -4.47 -4.74
C ARG A 764 -23.80 -4.45 -3.35
N ALA A 765 -25.11 -4.18 -3.27
CA ALA A 765 -25.88 -4.24 -2.02
C ALA A 765 -26.30 -5.67 -1.63
N GLY A 766 -25.93 -6.68 -2.42
CA GLY A 766 -26.29 -8.09 -2.22
C GLY A 766 -27.74 -8.43 -2.61
N ASP A 767 -28.43 -7.56 -3.35
CA ASP A 767 -29.81 -7.73 -3.79
C ASP A 767 -29.88 -8.17 -5.26
N SER A 768 -29.35 -9.37 -5.52
CA SER A 768 -29.20 -9.92 -6.88
C SER A 768 -30.53 -10.08 -7.63
N GLU A 769 -31.65 -10.29 -6.92
CA GLU A 769 -32.98 -10.36 -7.54
C GLU A 769 -33.38 -9.00 -8.14
N LYS A 770 -33.15 -7.89 -7.42
CA LYS A 770 -33.44 -6.55 -7.95
C LYS A 770 -32.46 -6.14 -9.03
N ALA A 771 -31.19 -6.54 -8.92
CA ALA A 771 -30.20 -6.34 -9.97
C ALA A 771 -30.65 -7.00 -11.28
N GLN A 772 -30.99 -8.30 -11.22
CA GLN A 772 -31.50 -9.04 -12.36
C GLN A 772 -32.75 -8.41 -12.98
N LYS A 773 -33.71 -7.95 -12.16
CA LYS A 773 -34.90 -7.23 -12.67
C LYS A 773 -34.55 -5.94 -13.42
N CYS A 774 -33.53 -5.20 -12.98
CA CYS A 774 -33.09 -3.99 -13.68
C CYS A 774 -32.47 -4.35 -15.04
N TRP A 775 -31.62 -5.36 -15.09
CA TRP A 775 -30.97 -5.81 -16.32
C TRP A 775 -31.91 -6.53 -17.31
N GLU A 776 -32.90 -7.27 -16.82
CA GLU A 776 -33.98 -7.82 -17.64
C GLU A 776 -34.85 -6.72 -18.25
N LYS A 777 -35.03 -5.60 -17.54
CA LYS A 777 -35.71 -4.43 -18.12
C LYS A 777 -34.82 -3.76 -19.17
N LEU A 778 -33.55 -3.57 -18.87
CA LEU A 778 -32.56 -2.98 -19.78
C LEU A 778 -32.48 -3.75 -21.12
N SER A 779 -32.33 -5.07 -21.06
CA SER A 779 -32.25 -5.95 -22.25
C SER A 779 -33.54 -5.99 -23.09
N LYS A 780 -34.69 -5.64 -22.52
CA LYS A 780 -35.95 -5.48 -23.28
C LYS A 780 -36.04 -4.13 -24.00
N LEU A 781 -35.33 -3.12 -23.52
CA LEU A 781 -35.38 -1.76 -24.05
C LEU A 781 -34.33 -1.53 -25.14
N THR A 782 -33.17 -2.17 -25.04
CA THR A 782 -32.08 -2.00 -26.01
C THR A 782 -31.46 -3.33 -26.41
N LEU A 783 -31.11 -3.44 -27.70
CA LEU A 783 -30.29 -4.51 -28.27
C LEU A 783 -28.82 -4.11 -28.40
N ASP A 784 -28.43 -2.95 -27.85
CA ASP A 784 -27.06 -2.47 -27.92
C ASP A 784 -26.10 -3.53 -27.32
N PRO A 785 -25.11 -3.99 -28.10
CA PRO A 785 -24.08 -4.92 -27.63
C PRO A 785 -23.38 -4.45 -26.36
N LYS A 786 -23.21 -3.14 -26.15
CA LYS A 786 -22.58 -2.55 -24.96
C LYS A 786 -23.25 -3.03 -23.67
N TYR A 787 -24.57 -2.83 -23.55
CA TYR A 787 -25.31 -3.23 -22.36
C TYR A 787 -25.48 -4.74 -22.27
N SER A 788 -25.61 -5.43 -23.41
CA SER A 788 -25.68 -6.90 -23.43
C SER A 788 -24.40 -7.55 -22.87
N GLN A 789 -23.23 -7.01 -23.22
CA GLN A 789 -21.95 -7.47 -22.69
C GLN A 789 -21.85 -7.21 -21.19
N PHE A 790 -22.20 -6.02 -20.72
CA PHE A 790 -22.14 -5.71 -19.30
C PHE A 790 -23.08 -6.57 -18.46
N VAL A 791 -24.32 -6.77 -18.91
CA VAL A 791 -25.29 -7.65 -18.23
C VAL A 791 -24.77 -9.08 -18.17
N ASN A 792 -24.15 -9.59 -19.23
CA ASN A 792 -23.61 -10.95 -19.25
C ASN A 792 -22.42 -11.14 -18.28
N VAL A 793 -21.57 -10.13 -18.13
CA VAL A 793 -20.45 -10.16 -17.16
C VAL A 793 -21.00 -10.23 -15.74
N GLU A 794 -21.94 -9.35 -15.40
CA GLU A 794 -22.54 -9.27 -14.07
C GLU A 794 -23.43 -10.48 -13.74
N GLN A 795 -24.17 -11.02 -14.72
CA GLN A 795 -24.99 -12.23 -14.52
C GLN A 795 -24.14 -13.49 -14.34
N LYS A 796 -23.00 -13.62 -15.04
CA LYS A 796 -22.11 -14.78 -14.88
C LYS A 796 -21.55 -14.87 -13.46
N GLY A 797 -21.22 -13.74 -12.83
CA GLY A 797 -20.84 -13.71 -11.42
C GLY A 797 -21.93 -14.21 -10.46
N ALA A 798 -23.22 -14.07 -10.83
CA ALA A 798 -24.34 -14.50 -10.00
C ALA A 798 -24.78 -15.96 -10.22
N VAL A 799 -24.55 -16.53 -11.40
CA VAL A 799 -25.08 -17.86 -11.81
C VAL A 799 -24.23 -19.02 -11.25
N ASP A 800 -22.95 -18.80 -10.95
CA ASP A 800 -22.09 -19.86 -10.37
C ASP A 800 -22.36 -20.17 -8.89
N MET A 801 -23.26 -19.42 -8.25
CA MET A 801 -23.79 -19.77 -6.95
C MET A 801 -25.00 -20.70 -7.08
N ASP A 802 -24.75 -22.00 -7.04
CA ASP A 802 -25.77 -23.05 -6.97
C ASP A 802 -26.79 -22.75 -5.86
N LYS A 803 -27.99 -22.32 -6.28
CA LYS A 803 -29.09 -21.91 -5.40
C LYS A 803 -29.47 -23.02 -4.41
N ASP A 804 -29.25 -24.28 -4.79
CA ASP A 804 -29.54 -25.42 -3.92
C ASP A 804 -28.50 -25.55 -2.80
N LYS A 805 -27.20 -25.31 -3.08
CA LYS A 805 -26.14 -25.29 -2.06
C LYS A 805 -26.30 -24.14 -1.07
N ILE A 806 -26.70 -22.95 -1.53
CA ILE A 806 -27.01 -21.83 -0.63
C ILE A 806 -28.17 -22.20 0.29
N ARG A 807 -29.27 -22.71 -0.27
CA ARG A 807 -30.47 -23.10 0.48
C ARG A 807 -30.15 -24.14 1.54
N ASP A 808 -29.30 -25.11 1.23
CA ASP A 808 -28.92 -26.16 2.18
C ASP A 808 -27.97 -25.64 3.28
N LYS A 809 -27.05 -24.72 2.95
CA LYS A 809 -26.20 -24.03 3.93
C LYS A 809 -27.01 -23.14 4.88
N PHE A 810 -28.07 -22.49 4.40
CA PHE A 810 -29.00 -21.74 5.26
C PHE A 810 -29.81 -22.64 6.19
N LYS A 811 -30.24 -23.83 5.73
CA LYS A 811 -30.89 -24.81 6.60
C LYS A 811 -29.94 -25.28 7.70
N GLU A 812 -28.68 -25.54 7.38
CA GLU A 812 -27.65 -25.94 8.33
C GLU A 812 -27.43 -24.88 9.42
N ILE A 813 -27.22 -23.61 9.02
CA ILE A 813 -27.06 -22.49 9.97
C ILE A 813 -28.31 -22.29 10.83
N ALA A 814 -29.51 -22.42 10.26
CA ALA A 814 -30.75 -22.33 11.02
C ALA A 814 -30.88 -23.46 12.05
N THR A 815 -30.43 -24.68 11.71
CA THR A 815 -30.40 -25.78 12.66
C THR A 815 -29.40 -25.56 13.79
N ASP A 816 -28.23 -24.99 13.51
CA ASP A 816 -27.22 -24.71 14.53
C ASP A 816 -27.68 -23.64 15.53
N ILE A 817 -28.28 -22.55 15.04
CA ILE A 817 -28.87 -21.50 15.88
C ILE A 817 -30.00 -22.08 16.75
N ALA A 818 -30.83 -22.97 16.21
CA ALA A 818 -31.88 -23.63 16.96
C ALA A 818 -31.32 -24.54 18.07
N GLN A 819 -30.25 -25.28 17.77
CA GLN A 819 -29.55 -26.12 18.76
C GLN A 819 -28.89 -25.30 19.86
N GLU A 820 -28.30 -24.15 19.53
CA GLU A 820 -27.66 -23.26 20.51
C GLU A 820 -28.69 -22.65 21.47
N LYS A 821 -29.80 -22.14 20.94
CA LYS A 821 -30.93 -21.65 21.75
C LYS A 821 -31.53 -22.75 22.65
N ALA A 822 -31.56 -23.99 22.18
CA ALA A 822 -32.00 -25.13 22.99
C ALA A 822 -31.02 -25.43 24.14
N LYS A 823 -29.71 -25.34 23.89
CA LYS A 823 -28.66 -25.51 24.92
C LYS A 823 -28.74 -24.42 25.99
N GLU A 824 -28.96 -23.17 25.61
CA GLU A 824 -29.13 -22.05 26.56
C GLU A 824 -30.37 -22.23 27.44
N LYS A 825 -31.51 -22.62 26.86
CA LYS A 825 -32.73 -22.93 27.62
C LYS A 825 -32.52 -24.10 28.59
N ALA A 826 -31.73 -25.11 28.21
CA ALA A 826 -31.38 -26.22 29.09
C ALA A 826 -30.48 -25.78 30.25
N LYS A 827 -29.54 -24.85 30.00
CA LYS A 827 -28.67 -24.27 31.04
C LYS A 827 -29.47 -23.45 32.06
N GLY A 828 -30.36 -22.56 31.60
CA GLY A 828 -31.22 -21.77 32.48
C GLY A 828 -32.20 -22.62 33.33
N ARG A 829 -32.65 -23.77 32.81
CA ARG A 829 -33.46 -24.73 33.59
C ARG A 829 -32.66 -25.42 34.71
N LYS A 830 -31.37 -25.68 34.50
CA LYS A 830 -30.49 -26.27 35.54
C LYS A 830 -30.16 -25.25 36.64
N GLU A 831 -29.91 -24.01 36.27
CA GLU A 831 -29.65 -22.92 37.21
C GLU A 831 -30.88 -22.62 38.09
N ARG A 832 -32.09 -22.63 37.52
CA ARG A 832 -33.35 -22.51 38.28
C ARG A 832 -33.63 -23.68 39.23
N LYS A 833 -33.14 -24.88 38.93
CA LYS A 833 -33.25 -26.03 39.83
C LYS A 833 -32.24 -25.95 40.99
N HIS A 834 -31.05 -25.41 40.76
CA HIS A 834 -30.09 -25.15 41.83
C HIS A 834 -30.51 -23.99 42.76
N ALA A 835 -31.12 -22.93 42.21
CA ALA A 835 -31.61 -21.81 43.00
C ALA A 835 -32.79 -22.15 43.93
N LYS A 836 -33.48 -23.28 43.72
CA LYS A 836 -34.58 -23.76 44.57
C LYS A 836 -34.19 -24.81 45.60
N GLY A 837 -32.91 -25.22 45.65
CA GLY A 837 -32.41 -26.26 46.56
C GLY A 837 -31.73 -25.75 47.82
N ILE A 838 -31.64 -24.43 48.03
CA ILE A 838 -30.92 -23.82 49.16
C ILE A 838 -31.86 -22.83 49.84
N ASN A 839 -32.67 -23.34 50.77
CA ASN A 839 -33.10 -22.70 52.03
C ASN A 839 -34.30 -23.47 52.60
N SER A 840 -34.00 -24.38 53.53
CA SER A 840 -34.93 -24.91 54.52
C SER A 840 -34.35 -24.62 55.90
N GLU A 841 -35.25 -24.31 56.85
CA GLU A 841 -35.08 -23.88 58.26
C GLU A 841 -35.19 -22.36 58.44
N GLN A 842 -35.93 -21.78 59.39
CA GLN A 842 -37.10 -22.13 60.22
C GLN A 842 -37.69 -20.77 60.74
N PRO A 843 -38.84 -20.70 61.43
CA PRO A 843 -39.73 -19.53 61.40
C PRO A 843 -39.56 -18.57 62.59
N THR A 844 -39.81 -17.28 62.36
CA THR A 844 -40.27 -16.38 63.44
C THR A 844 -41.42 -15.49 62.99
N GLU A 845 -42.39 -15.53 63.89
CA GLU A 845 -43.63 -14.78 64.01
C GLU A 845 -43.32 -13.32 64.36
N GLN A 846 -43.87 -12.36 63.62
CA GLN A 846 -44.48 -11.11 64.12
C GLN A 846 -44.65 -10.05 63.02
N THR A 847 -45.69 -9.23 63.22
CA THR A 847 -46.10 -8.00 62.51
C THR A 847 -46.92 -8.15 61.23
N ALA A 848 -48.22 -8.26 61.49
CA ALA A 848 -49.30 -7.65 60.72
C ALA A 848 -49.02 -6.17 60.42
N GLU A 849 -49.46 -5.68 59.24
CA GLU A 849 -50.28 -4.48 59.03
C GLU A 849 -50.37 -4.21 57.50
N LYS A 850 -51.53 -3.74 57.02
CA LYS A 850 -51.76 -3.09 55.70
C LYS A 850 -51.67 -3.92 54.40
N LYS A 851 -52.80 -4.47 53.99
CA LYS A 851 -53.80 -3.79 53.11
C LYS A 851 -54.75 -4.81 52.47
N ARG A 852 -55.96 -4.86 53.03
CA ARG A 852 -57.20 -5.32 52.40
C ARG A 852 -57.79 -4.20 51.53
N ARG A 853 -58.66 -4.62 50.59
CA ARG A 853 -59.69 -3.90 49.80
C ARG A 853 -59.28 -3.55 48.36
N ARG A 854 -60.11 -3.73 47.33
CA ARG A 854 -61.44 -4.34 47.15
C ARG A 854 -61.67 -4.50 45.63
N HIS A 855 -62.53 -5.46 45.30
CA HIS A 855 -63.11 -5.77 43.99
C HIS A 855 -63.90 -4.64 43.30
N LYS A 856 -64.12 -4.86 41.99
CA LYS A 856 -65.41 -4.88 41.24
C LYS A 856 -65.82 -3.66 40.40
N LYS A 857 -65.97 -3.87 39.09
CA LYS A 857 -67.20 -3.77 38.24
C LYS A 857 -66.78 -3.73 36.74
N ASP A 858 -67.22 -4.65 35.88
CA ASP A 858 -68.53 -4.76 35.16
C ASP A 858 -68.62 -3.68 34.04
N GLU A 859 -69.09 -3.87 32.78
CA GLU A 859 -69.86 -4.89 32.06
C GLU A 859 -70.01 -4.46 30.55
N THR A 860 -70.61 -5.31 29.70
CA THR A 860 -71.31 -5.07 28.38
C THR A 860 -70.65 -5.32 26.99
N THR A 861 -70.83 -6.57 26.47
CA THR A 861 -71.46 -7.09 25.20
C THR A 861 -71.58 -6.30 23.86
N PRO A 862 -72.00 -6.92 22.68
CA PRO A 862 -72.09 -8.35 22.25
C PRO A 862 -71.76 -8.69 20.74
N ALA A 863 -71.80 -10.02 20.43
CA ALA A 863 -72.32 -10.76 19.24
C ALA A 863 -71.73 -10.56 17.82
N VAL A 864 -71.15 -11.56 17.11
CA VAL A 864 -71.66 -12.83 16.48
C VAL A 864 -72.26 -12.65 15.09
N LEU A 865 -71.72 -13.37 14.07
CA LEU A 865 -72.43 -14.20 13.07
C LEU A 865 -71.45 -15.14 12.31
N THR A 866 -71.84 -16.41 12.20
CA THR A 866 -71.24 -17.57 11.48
C THR A 866 -71.84 -17.70 10.04
N PRO A 867 -71.86 -18.84 9.28
CA PRO A 867 -71.15 -20.17 9.30
C PRO A 867 -70.62 -20.61 7.89
N THR A 868 -69.88 -21.72 7.67
CA THR A 868 -70.35 -23.10 7.38
C THR A 868 -69.13 -23.99 6.99
N ALA A 869 -68.84 -25.11 7.67
CA ALA A 869 -69.23 -26.54 7.43
C ALA A 869 -68.34 -27.29 6.40
N THR A 870 -67.31 -28.08 6.80
CA THR A 870 -67.24 -29.57 7.06
C THR A 870 -67.36 -30.48 5.81
N PRO A 871 -66.94 -31.79 5.75
CA PRO A 871 -66.29 -32.66 6.76
C PRO A 871 -65.19 -33.70 6.27
N ARG A 872 -64.52 -34.34 7.26
CA ARG A 872 -64.22 -35.81 7.42
C ARG A 872 -63.08 -36.56 6.66
N LYS A 873 -62.29 -37.25 7.51
CA LYS A 873 -61.99 -38.72 7.59
C LYS A 873 -60.60 -39.27 7.16
N ARG A 874 -59.89 -39.77 8.19
CA ARG A 874 -59.13 -41.03 8.34
C ARG A 874 -59.20 -42.09 7.21
N ARG A 875 -58.02 -42.59 6.78
CA ARG A 875 -57.56 -44.01 6.62
C ARG A 875 -56.19 -43.99 5.91
N LYS A 876 -55.10 -44.54 6.44
CA LYS A 876 -54.60 -45.95 6.50
C LYS A 876 -54.34 -46.61 5.12
N ASP A 877 -53.17 -47.27 5.07
CA ASP A 877 -52.65 -48.24 4.08
C ASP A 877 -51.91 -47.66 2.86
N ARG A 878 -50.91 -48.26 2.20
CA ARG A 878 -49.86 -49.30 2.40
C ARG A 878 -49.23 -49.47 0.99
N LYS A 879 -47.92 -49.81 0.88
CA LYS A 879 -47.18 -50.34 -0.31
C LYS A 879 -46.86 -49.34 -1.45
N ASN A 880 -45.77 -49.41 -2.25
CA ASN A 880 -44.62 -50.33 -2.42
C ASN A 880 -43.60 -49.71 -3.42
N GLY A 881 -42.35 -50.21 -3.40
CA GLY A 881 -41.34 -50.26 -4.49
C GLY A 881 -40.62 -48.93 -4.84
N GLU A 882 -39.33 -48.83 -5.17
CA GLU A 882 -38.25 -49.73 -5.64
C GLU A 882 -36.91 -49.04 -5.28
N SER A 883 -36.02 -49.65 -4.48
CA SER A 883 -34.75 -50.33 -4.83
C SER A 883 -33.76 -49.60 -5.75
N THR A 884 -32.55 -49.32 -5.23
CA THR A 884 -31.19 -49.46 -5.83
C THR A 884 -30.12 -48.80 -4.91
N PRO A 885 -28.79 -49.04 -5.03
CA PRO A 885 -28.07 -50.04 -4.23
C PRO A 885 -27.02 -49.44 -3.28
N ALA A 886 -26.52 -50.31 -2.40
CA ALA A 886 -25.60 -50.04 -1.31
C ALA A 886 -24.13 -49.82 -1.73
N THR A 887 -23.43 -48.99 -0.94
CA THR A 887 -21.97 -48.90 -0.83
C THR A 887 -21.55 -48.97 0.65
N PRO A 888 -20.32 -49.41 0.97
CA PRO A 888 -20.03 -50.17 2.18
C PRO A 888 -19.84 -49.31 3.43
N THR A 889 -20.45 -49.75 4.52
CA THR A 889 -20.26 -49.21 5.88
C THR A 889 -18.90 -49.62 6.45
N SER A 890 -18.08 -48.62 6.79
CA SER A 890 -16.91 -48.77 7.66
C SER A 890 -17.34 -49.19 9.06
N GLU A 891 -16.75 -50.29 9.56
CA GLU A 891 -16.95 -50.81 10.91
C GLU A 891 -16.64 -49.75 11.97
N ARG A 892 -17.69 -49.33 12.68
CA ARG A 892 -17.59 -48.46 13.85
C ARG A 892 -17.29 -49.34 15.06
N VAL A 893 -16.02 -49.42 15.45
CA VAL A 893 -15.58 -50.12 16.66
C VAL A 893 -16.39 -49.62 17.87
N LYS A 894 -17.20 -50.52 18.43
CA LYS A 894 -17.99 -50.25 19.64
C LYS A 894 -17.05 -50.30 20.84
N LEU A 895 -16.60 -49.14 21.28
CA LEU A 895 -15.84 -49.02 22.54
C LEU A 895 -16.64 -49.63 23.70
N SER A 896 -15.95 -50.42 24.52
CA SER A 896 -16.51 -51.08 25.68
C SER A 896 -17.01 -50.05 26.71
N PRO A 897 -17.97 -50.41 27.57
CA PRO A 897 -18.41 -49.54 28.66
C PRO A 897 -17.26 -49.05 29.56
N GLU A 898 -16.21 -49.86 29.72
CA GLU A 898 -15.02 -49.53 30.51
C GLU A 898 -14.15 -48.48 29.80
N GLU A 899 -13.92 -48.61 28.49
CA GLU A 899 -13.18 -47.60 27.71
C GLU A 899 -13.91 -46.25 27.69
N LYS A 900 -15.24 -46.28 27.68
CA LYS A 900 -16.06 -45.06 27.81
C LYS A 900 -15.95 -44.43 29.20
N LYS A 901 -15.79 -45.25 30.25
CA LYS A 901 -15.59 -44.78 31.62
C LYS A 901 -14.20 -44.15 31.78
N VAL A 902 -13.15 -44.81 31.29
CA VAL A 902 -11.77 -44.29 31.31
C VAL A 902 -11.68 -42.96 30.57
N ARG A 903 -12.24 -42.86 29.35
CA ARG A 903 -12.27 -41.58 28.61
C ARG A 903 -13.05 -40.49 29.33
N ARG A 904 -14.06 -40.83 30.13
CA ARG A 904 -14.82 -39.86 30.90
C ARG A 904 -14.02 -39.35 32.09
N GLU A 905 -13.31 -40.23 32.78
CA GLU A 905 -12.42 -39.90 33.90
C GLU A 905 -11.21 -39.06 33.43
N GLU A 906 -10.58 -39.41 32.29
CA GLU A 906 -9.52 -38.61 31.68
C GLU A 906 -9.99 -37.20 31.30
N LYS A 907 -11.20 -37.10 30.73
CA LYS A 907 -11.79 -35.81 30.36
C LYS A 907 -12.13 -34.95 31.59
N GLU A 908 -12.49 -35.58 32.69
CA GLU A 908 -12.77 -34.89 33.96
C GLU A 908 -11.46 -34.43 34.63
N LYS A 909 -10.42 -35.27 34.61
CA LYS A 909 -9.07 -34.92 35.06
C LYS A 909 -8.48 -33.75 34.27
N ALA A 910 -8.58 -33.78 32.94
CA ALA A 910 -8.11 -32.68 32.08
C ALA A 910 -8.87 -31.36 32.35
N ARG A 911 -10.16 -31.46 32.69
CA ARG A 911 -10.98 -30.29 33.04
C ARG A 911 -10.60 -29.69 34.39
N ALA A 912 -10.27 -30.53 35.38
CA ALA A 912 -9.77 -30.08 36.68
C ALA A 912 -8.42 -29.35 36.55
N GLU A 913 -7.50 -29.92 35.77
CA GLU A 913 -6.17 -29.32 35.55
C GLU A 913 -6.25 -27.96 34.81
N ALA A 914 -7.18 -27.83 33.86
CA ALA A 914 -7.45 -26.56 33.18
C ALA A 914 -8.01 -25.49 34.13
N LEU A 915 -8.87 -25.89 35.07
CA LEU A 915 -9.46 -24.98 36.06
C LEU A 915 -8.42 -24.48 37.06
N GLU A 916 -7.52 -25.36 37.51
CA GLU A 916 -6.40 -25.02 38.37
C GLU A 916 -5.42 -24.04 37.69
N LYS A 917 -5.08 -24.29 36.42
CA LYS A 917 -4.27 -23.36 35.60
C LYS A 917 -4.94 -21.99 35.47
N ALA A 918 -6.26 -21.94 35.30
CA ALA A 918 -7.01 -20.68 35.23
C ALA A 918 -6.99 -19.92 36.57
N MET A 919 -7.19 -20.61 37.70
CA MET A 919 -7.09 -19.99 39.03
C MET A 919 -5.70 -19.45 39.32
N ASN A 920 -4.65 -20.17 38.93
CA ASN A 920 -3.26 -19.72 39.11
C ASN A 920 -2.93 -18.49 38.23
N ARG A 921 -3.54 -18.39 37.05
CA ARG A 921 -3.40 -17.21 36.17
C ARG A 921 -4.11 -15.99 36.75
N ALA A 922 -5.32 -16.17 37.31
CA ALA A 922 -6.06 -15.10 37.98
C ALA A 922 -5.38 -14.60 39.27
N LYS A 923 -4.67 -15.48 39.99
CA LYS A 923 -3.84 -15.11 41.15
C LYS A 923 -2.61 -14.29 40.76
N ARG A 924 -2.03 -14.54 39.57
CA ARG A 924 -0.88 -13.77 39.05
C ARG A 924 -1.29 -12.37 38.61
N THR A 925 -2.41 -12.23 37.90
CA THR A 925 -2.90 -10.92 37.45
C THR A 925 -3.28 -10.00 38.62
N LYS A 926 -3.81 -10.55 39.73
CA LYS A 926 -4.06 -9.76 40.95
C LYS A 926 -2.81 -9.30 41.70
N LYS A 927 -1.62 -9.85 41.39
CA LYS A 927 -0.36 -9.46 42.02
C LYS A 927 0.40 -8.39 41.21
N GLU A 928 -0.03 -8.11 39.98
CA GLU A 928 0.60 -7.13 39.09
C GLU A 928 -0.16 -5.79 39.02
N GLU A 929 -1.40 -5.70 39.52
CA GLU A 929 -2.18 -4.45 39.65
C GLU A 929 -2.05 -3.84 41.06
N ASN A 930 -0.84 -3.40 41.44
CA ASN A 930 -0.55 -2.23 42.30
C ASN A 930 0.95 -2.20 42.65
N PRO A 931 1.67 -1.17 42.21
CA PRO A 931 2.17 -0.19 43.18
C PRO A 931 2.08 1.27 42.69
N GLU A 932 1.50 2.12 43.55
CA GLU A 932 1.69 3.58 43.71
C GLU A 932 2.14 4.43 42.49
N ASP A 933 1.18 5.10 41.84
CA ASP A 933 1.07 6.57 41.64
C ASP A 933 -0.30 6.92 41.01
#